data_AF-Q2Z1K4-F1
#
_entry.id   AF-Q2Z1K4-F1
#
_cell.length_a   1.000
_cell.length_b   1.000
_cell.length_c   1.000
_cell.angle_alpha   90.00
_cell.angle_beta   90.00
_cell.angle_gamma   90.00
#
_symmetry.space_group_name_H-M   'P 1'
#
loop_
_entity.id
_entity.type
_entity.pdbx_description
1 polymer ?
#
loop_
_entity_poly.entity_id
_entity_poly.type
_entity_poly.pdbx_seq_one_letter_code
_entity_poly.pdbx_strand_id
1 'polypeptide(L)'
;MSASPRVVIIGAGIVGTNLADELSSRGWNDITVVEQGPLELAGGSTSHAPGLVFQNNSSKTMTEFATYTVNKLLSLSKDGQSCFNQVGGLELATTPERLADLKRKMGVMTSWGVESRIIDADECEKIYPLLNTGKLTGGREVLGGLLIPTDGLALAARAVQLLIERSRERGVTFLGSTTVTGISQWGGKVTGVETSSGVVPADIVVSCAGFWGRELGKLVGLDVPLLPLAHQYVKTTPLQELQGVNDLPNGAQKPILRYQDRDLYFREHGDRIGIGSYAHRPMPVDMEQLPRVGAEEMSDHRMPSRLDFTLEDFAPAWEDCQDLLPALHATQIEDGFNGIFSFTPDGGPLIGEAPELSGFFVAEAVWVTHSAGVAKAVAELLTEGRSRTDLHGTELSRFEKVQTSDDYVSETSQQNFVEIYDVLHPLQPKESPRDVRVSPFNVRQKELGAFFLESAAWERPHWFEANRALLDELPAEWQAPEREPWAAMFSSPISAAEAWKTRTAVALYDMTPLKRLAVNGPGAQELLHRLSTGNIAKKPGAVTYCLLLEHDGGIRSDVTVARLAEEDFQLGVNSNVDFDYLRVEARKQSAADPAKWVHVTDITGSTCCIGLWGPLAREVIGKVSSDDLTNDGLKYFRTKEISVGGIPVTAMRLSYVGELGWELYTTAEYGLKLWDLLFEAGREHGIIAAGRGAFNSLRLEKGYRLWGTDMTTEHHPYQSGLGFSVAKDKVGFVGAEALAARKEQPAEKVLRCLTVDDGTSIVLGKEPVYVGGVAAGYVTSAAYGYSIRKPIAYAWLPAAVSEGDAVEIEYFGRRVAATVSAEPLFDPGMERLRG
;
A
#
# COMPACT_ATOMS: atom_id res chain seq x y z
N MET A 1 -31.12 15.72 17.62
CA MET A 1 -30.11 15.47 16.55
C MET A 1 -29.29 16.73 16.43
N SER A 2 -27.96 16.64 16.38
CA SER A 2 -27.13 17.72 15.85
C SER A 2 -27.42 17.87 14.35
N ALA A 3 -27.18 19.05 13.78
CA ALA A 3 -27.11 19.18 12.33
C ALA A 3 -25.92 18.37 11.80
N SER A 4 -26.03 17.86 10.57
CA SER A 4 -24.86 17.36 9.84
C SER A 4 -23.90 18.53 9.54
N PRO A 5 -22.59 18.30 9.45
CA PRO A 5 -21.67 19.30 8.91
C PRO A 5 -22.06 19.67 7.47
N ARG A 6 -21.81 20.92 7.05
CA ARG A 6 -21.92 21.33 5.65
C ARG A 6 -20.78 20.71 4.86
N VAL A 7 -21.07 19.83 3.90
CA VAL A 7 -20.06 19.18 3.05
C VAL A 7 -20.08 19.77 1.64
N VAL A 8 -18.92 20.18 1.14
CA VAL A 8 -18.73 20.44 -0.30
C VAL A 8 -17.88 19.35 -0.92
N ILE A 9 -18.38 18.72 -1.99
CA ILE A 9 -17.64 17.74 -2.79
C ILE A 9 -17.25 18.41 -4.11
N ILE A 10 -15.97 18.39 -4.46
CA ILE A 10 -15.45 19.01 -5.69
C ILE A 10 -15.27 17.90 -6.73
N GLY A 11 -16.03 17.97 -7.83
CA GLY A 11 -16.09 17.00 -8.92
C GLY A 11 -17.33 16.09 -8.85
N ALA A 12 -18.13 16.08 -9.91
CA ALA A 12 -19.28 15.20 -10.10
C ALA A 12 -18.95 13.95 -10.96
N GLY A 13 -17.67 13.58 -11.02
CA GLY A 13 -17.23 12.28 -11.55
C GLY A 13 -17.72 11.10 -10.69
N ILE A 14 -17.35 9.88 -11.08
CA ILE A 14 -17.85 8.64 -10.45
C ILE A 14 -17.52 8.55 -8.94
N VAL A 15 -16.43 9.16 -8.47
CA VAL A 15 -16.06 9.18 -7.05
C VAL A 15 -16.97 10.11 -6.25
N GLY A 16 -17.03 11.39 -6.61
CA GLY A 16 -17.80 12.40 -5.87
C GLY A 16 -19.31 12.13 -5.86
N THR A 17 -19.85 11.60 -6.96
CA THR A 17 -21.27 11.18 -7.01
C THR A 17 -21.55 9.92 -6.20
N ASN A 18 -20.61 8.97 -6.11
CA ASN A 18 -20.74 7.87 -5.14
C ASN A 18 -20.62 8.36 -3.70
N LEU A 19 -19.72 9.30 -3.41
CA LEU A 19 -19.53 9.84 -2.05
C LEU A 19 -20.76 10.60 -1.55
N ALA A 20 -21.38 11.42 -2.42
CA ALA A 20 -22.66 12.08 -2.12
C ALA A 20 -23.77 11.07 -1.76
N ASP A 21 -23.83 9.93 -2.46
CA ASP A 21 -24.78 8.85 -2.18
C ASP A 21 -24.44 8.06 -0.90
N GLU A 22 -23.17 7.78 -0.63
CA GLU A 22 -22.72 7.10 0.60
C GLU A 22 -22.97 7.95 1.85
N LEU A 23 -22.72 9.27 1.78
CA LEU A 23 -23.00 10.19 2.88
C LEU A 23 -24.51 10.40 3.09
N SER A 24 -25.27 10.60 2.01
CA SER A 24 -26.73 10.79 2.11
C SER A 24 -27.50 9.54 2.52
N SER A 25 -27.03 8.34 2.17
CA SER A 25 -27.57 7.09 2.71
C SER A 25 -27.24 6.89 4.21
N ARG A 26 -26.17 7.50 4.72
CA ARG A 26 -25.84 7.60 6.16
C ARG A 26 -26.51 8.79 6.87
N GLY A 27 -27.41 9.51 6.19
CA GLY A 27 -28.24 10.57 6.76
C GLY A 27 -27.59 11.95 6.83
N TRP A 28 -26.41 12.16 6.23
CA TRP A 28 -25.84 13.49 6.04
C TRP A 28 -26.45 14.11 4.77
N ASN A 29 -27.23 15.18 4.91
CA ASN A 29 -27.99 15.77 3.80
C ASN A 29 -27.63 17.22 3.48
N ASP A 30 -26.86 17.92 4.32
CA ASP A 30 -26.27 19.23 4.02
C ASP A 30 -25.01 19.07 3.14
N ILE A 31 -25.23 18.66 1.89
CA ILE A 31 -24.17 18.34 0.91
C ILE A 31 -24.39 19.14 -0.37
N THR A 32 -23.33 19.80 -0.85
CA THR A 32 -23.27 20.42 -2.18
C THR A 32 -22.14 19.81 -3.01
N VAL A 33 -22.46 19.23 -4.16
CA VAL A 33 -21.47 18.81 -5.15
C VAL A 33 -21.26 19.92 -6.17
N VAL A 34 -20.02 20.30 -6.44
CA VAL A 34 -19.62 21.37 -7.37
C VAL A 34 -18.84 20.77 -8.54
N GLU A 35 -19.21 21.12 -9.77
CA GLU A 35 -18.61 20.62 -10.99
C GLU A 35 -18.45 21.76 -12.01
N GLN A 36 -17.29 21.83 -12.67
CA GLN A 36 -16.98 22.83 -13.69
C GLN A 36 -17.64 22.53 -15.04
N GLY A 37 -17.90 21.26 -15.36
CA GLY A 37 -18.67 20.83 -16.52
C GLY A 37 -20.20 20.83 -16.29
N PRO A 38 -21.00 20.65 -17.35
CA PRO A 38 -22.43 20.37 -17.22
C PRO A 38 -22.64 19.01 -16.51
N LEU A 39 -23.70 18.86 -15.71
CA LEU A 39 -23.91 17.65 -14.89
C LEU A 39 -24.25 16.43 -15.74
N GLU A 40 -24.81 16.66 -16.92
CA GLU A 40 -25.16 15.66 -17.93
C GLU A 40 -23.90 15.02 -18.52
N LEU A 41 -22.79 15.78 -18.63
CA LEU A 41 -21.51 15.34 -19.18
C LEU A 41 -20.35 16.14 -18.56
N ALA A 42 -19.95 15.77 -17.33
CA ALA A 42 -18.96 16.50 -16.53
C ALA A 42 -17.58 16.69 -17.22
N GLY A 43 -17.17 15.78 -18.11
CA GLY A 43 -16.01 15.97 -18.98
C GLY A 43 -14.67 15.50 -18.44
N GLY A 44 -14.57 15.17 -17.15
CA GLY A 44 -13.45 14.42 -16.58
C GLY A 44 -13.43 12.95 -17.03
N SER A 45 -12.44 12.17 -16.61
CA SER A 45 -12.15 10.82 -17.14
C SER A 45 -13.34 9.83 -17.08
N THR A 46 -14.27 10.02 -16.13
CA THR A 46 -15.53 9.25 -16.06
C THR A 46 -16.36 9.34 -17.35
N SER A 47 -16.29 10.46 -18.07
CA SER A 47 -17.03 10.71 -19.33
C SER A 47 -16.41 10.04 -20.56
N HIS A 48 -15.25 9.38 -20.44
CA HIS A 48 -14.64 8.61 -21.53
C HIS A 48 -14.25 7.17 -21.15
N ALA A 49 -14.30 6.81 -19.87
CA ALA A 49 -13.85 5.51 -19.39
C ALA A 49 -14.63 4.34 -20.03
N PRO A 50 -13.97 3.33 -20.62
CA PRO A 50 -14.64 2.21 -21.30
C PRO A 50 -15.32 1.21 -20.35
N GLY A 51 -15.06 1.34 -19.05
CA GLY A 51 -15.81 0.67 -17.99
C GLY A 51 -15.32 -0.72 -17.60
N LEU A 52 -14.17 -1.19 -18.06
CA LEU A 52 -13.63 -2.50 -17.66
C LEU A 52 -13.33 -2.53 -16.15
N VAL A 53 -13.98 -3.44 -15.44
CA VAL A 53 -13.77 -3.71 -14.02
C VAL A 53 -13.26 -5.14 -13.89
N PHE A 54 -11.95 -5.24 -13.68
CA PHE A 54 -11.31 -6.46 -13.19
C PHE A 54 -11.11 -6.33 -11.67
N GLN A 55 -11.63 -7.28 -10.88
CA GLN A 55 -11.46 -7.30 -9.41
C GLN A 55 -10.05 -7.77 -9.00
N ASN A 56 -9.35 -8.49 -9.88
CA ASN A 56 -8.00 -8.98 -9.67
C ASN A 56 -7.02 -7.86 -9.26
N ASN A 57 -6.57 -7.90 -8.00
CA ASN A 57 -5.55 -6.98 -7.49
C ASN A 57 -4.64 -7.66 -6.44
N SER A 58 -3.36 -7.27 -6.38
CA SER A 58 -2.46 -7.77 -5.34
C SER A 58 -2.72 -7.13 -3.96
N SER A 59 -3.52 -6.07 -3.88
CA SER A 59 -3.96 -5.45 -2.63
C SER A 59 -5.36 -5.94 -2.24
N LYS A 60 -5.51 -6.35 -0.98
CA LYS A 60 -6.79 -6.72 -0.36
C LYS A 60 -7.78 -5.54 -0.44
N THR A 61 -7.38 -4.37 0.06
CA THR A 61 -8.16 -3.11 0.03
C THR A 61 -8.71 -2.81 -1.36
N MET A 62 -7.87 -2.93 -2.40
CA MET A 62 -8.30 -2.64 -3.77
C MET A 62 -9.25 -3.70 -4.33
N THR A 63 -9.07 -4.97 -3.96
CA THR A 63 -9.99 -6.06 -4.32
C THR A 63 -11.35 -5.90 -3.62
N GLU A 64 -11.37 -5.53 -2.33
CA GLU A 64 -12.61 -5.19 -1.62
C GLU A 64 -13.32 -3.99 -2.26
N PHE A 65 -12.57 -2.95 -2.65
CA PHE A 65 -13.13 -1.79 -3.34
C PHE A 65 -13.70 -2.14 -4.72
N ALA A 66 -13.06 -3.06 -5.45
CA ALA A 66 -13.56 -3.56 -6.72
C ALA A 66 -14.85 -4.38 -6.53
N THR A 67 -14.83 -5.33 -5.60
CA THR A 67 -15.98 -6.19 -5.27
C THR A 67 -17.17 -5.36 -4.78
N TYR A 68 -16.96 -4.34 -3.95
CA TYR A 68 -18.01 -3.42 -3.55
C TYR A 68 -18.56 -2.60 -4.73
N THR A 69 -17.70 -2.19 -5.67
CA THR A 69 -18.10 -1.45 -6.87
C THR A 69 -18.92 -2.29 -7.84
N VAL A 70 -18.55 -3.56 -8.09
CA VAL A 70 -19.36 -4.52 -8.85
C VAL A 70 -20.75 -4.66 -8.23
N ASN A 71 -20.82 -4.97 -6.93
CA ASN A 71 -22.08 -5.15 -6.21
C ASN A 71 -22.96 -3.88 -6.22
N LYS A 72 -22.36 -2.70 -6.02
CA LYS A 72 -23.10 -1.43 -6.02
C LYS A 72 -23.63 -1.08 -7.41
N LEU A 73 -22.84 -1.25 -8.47
CA LEU A 73 -23.26 -0.96 -9.84
C LEU A 73 -24.28 -1.98 -10.40
N LEU A 74 -24.25 -3.23 -9.94
CA LEU A 74 -25.33 -4.20 -10.17
C LEU A 74 -26.64 -3.74 -9.51
N SER A 75 -26.58 -3.28 -8.25
CA SER A 75 -27.75 -2.80 -7.50
C SER A 75 -28.36 -1.50 -8.05
N LEU A 76 -27.54 -0.67 -8.72
CA LEU A 76 -27.95 0.62 -9.26
C LEU A 76 -28.65 0.42 -10.61
N SER A 77 -29.97 0.20 -10.58
CA SER A 77 -30.79 -0.06 -11.77
C SER A 77 -31.95 0.93 -11.94
N LYS A 78 -32.33 1.15 -13.20
CA LYS A 78 -33.52 1.91 -13.62
C LYS A 78 -34.03 1.33 -14.93
N ASP A 79 -35.35 1.31 -15.12
CA ASP A 79 -36.01 0.82 -16.35
C ASP A 79 -35.60 -0.62 -16.75
N GLY A 80 -35.32 -1.47 -15.75
CA GLY A 80 -34.88 -2.86 -15.93
C GLY A 80 -33.39 -3.07 -16.19
N GLN A 81 -32.60 -2.00 -16.38
CA GLN A 81 -31.17 -2.07 -16.67
C GLN A 81 -30.33 -1.55 -15.48
N SER A 82 -29.33 -2.34 -15.05
CA SER A 82 -28.32 -1.97 -14.05
C SER A 82 -27.31 -0.93 -14.57
N CYS A 83 -26.28 -0.63 -13.78
CA CYS A 83 -25.09 0.09 -14.19
C CYS A 83 -23.86 -0.84 -14.34
N PHE A 84 -24.07 -2.16 -14.38
CA PHE A 84 -23.02 -3.16 -14.55
C PHE A 84 -23.47 -4.32 -15.43
N ASN A 85 -22.76 -4.57 -16.53
CA ASN A 85 -22.94 -5.75 -17.36
C ASN A 85 -21.89 -6.80 -16.99
N GLN A 86 -22.31 -7.82 -16.23
CA GLN A 86 -21.44 -8.87 -15.69
C GLN A 86 -21.19 -9.97 -16.72
N VAL A 87 -20.37 -9.64 -17.73
CA VAL A 87 -19.93 -10.57 -18.79
C VAL A 87 -18.76 -11.47 -18.36
N GLY A 88 -18.24 -11.28 -17.14
CA GLY A 88 -16.98 -11.87 -16.69
C GLY A 88 -15.75 -11.15 -17.26
N GLY A 89 -14.57 -11.55 -16.80
CA GLY A 89 -13.28 -11.09 -17.27
C GLY A 89 -12.35 -12.25 -17.60
N LEU A 90 -11.49 -12.06 -18.61
CA LEU A 90 -10.49 -13.02 -19.07
C LEU A 90 -9.14 -12.32 -19.23
N GLU A 91 -8.16 -12.69 -18.41
CA GLU A 91 -6.75 -12.32 -18.62
C GLU A 91 -6.03 -13.46 -19.35
N LEU A 92 -5.38 -13.17 -20.48
CA LEU A 92 -4.67 -14.18 -21.28
C LEU A 92 -3.19 -14.27 -20.92
N ALA A 93 -2.61 -15.47 -21.14
CA ALA A 93 -1.18 -15.69 -21.17
C ALA A 93 -0.72 -16.16 -22.56
N THR A 94 0.28 -15.48 -23.11
CA THR A 94 1.02 -15.89 -24.33
C THR A 94 2.48 -16.20 -24.05
N THR A 95 2.94 -15.95 -22.82
CA THR A 95 4.26 -16.35 -22.30
C THR A 95 4.10 -17.34 -21.13
N PRO A 96 5.05 -18.28 -20.93
CA PRO A 96 5.01 -19.19 -19.78
C PRO A 96 5.09 -18.46 -18.43
N GLU A 97 5.78 -17.32 -18.40
CA GLU A 97 5.88 -16.43 -17.24
C GLU A 97 4.51 -15.81 -16.88
N ARG A 98 3.77 -15.29 -17.86
CA ARG A 98 2.40 -14.83 -17.64
C ARG A 98 1.50 -15.96 -17.16
N LEU A 99 1.60 -17.17 -17.72
CA LEU A 99 0.79 -18.31 -17.26
C LEU A 99 1.12 -18.72 -15.81
N ALA A 100 2.35 -18.51 -15.34
CA ALA A 100 2.69 -18.64 -13.93
C ALA A 100 2.08 -17.49 -13.09
N ASP A 101 2.20 -16.24 -13.55
CA ASP A 101 1.60 -15.08 -12.88
C ASP A 101 0.07 -15.18 -12.73
N LEU A 102 -0.63 -15.69 -13.75
CA LEU A 102 -2.07 -15.93 -13.66
C LEU A 102 -2.42 -16.90 -12.52
N LYS A 103 -1.63 -17.95 -12.28
CA LYS A 103 -1.81 -18.87 -11.14
C LYS A 103 -1.55 -18.17 -9.80
N ARG A 104 -0.53 -17.31 -9.73
CA ARG A 104 -0.26 -16.45 -8.56
C ARG A 104 -1.46 -15.53 -8.25
N LYS A 105 -2.04 -14.91 -9.29
CA LYS A 105 -3.23 -14.06 -9.20
C LYS A 105 -4.48 -14.81 -8.75
N MET A 106 -4.74 -16.01 -9.29
CA MET A 106 -5.84 -16.88 -8.85
C MET A 106 -5.76 -17.17 -7.34
N GLY A 107 -4.57 -17.53 -6.85
CA GLY A 107 -4.33 -17.72 -5.42
C GLY A 107 -4.61 -16.45 -4.60
N VAL A 108 -4.03 -15.31 -5.01
CA VAL A 108 -4.23 -14.03 -4.30
C VAL A 108 -5.70 -13.56 -4.33
N MET A 109 -6.43 -13.76 -5.42
CA MET A 109 -7.88 -13.51 -5.44
C MET A 109 -8.66 -14.43 -4.49
N THR A 110 -8.22 -15.68 -4.35
CA THR A 110 -8.82 -16.63 -3.40
C THR A 110 -8.60 -16.18 -1.94
N SER A 111 -7.45 -15.59 -1.61
CA SER A 111 -7.22 -14.93 -0.31
C SER A 111 -8.24 -13.83 0.00
N TRP A 112 -8.72 -13.14 -1.04
CA TRP A 112 -9.67 -12.03 -0.95
C TRP A 112 -11.14 -12.45 -1.20
N GLY A 113 -11.39 -13.75 -1.42
CA GLY A 113 -12.75 -14.30 -1.61
C GLY A 113 -13.37 -14.10 -3.01
N VAL A 114 -12.57 -13.79 -4.04
CA VAL A 114 -13.05 -13.64 -5.43
C VAL A 114 -12.91 -14.97 -6.18
N GLU A 115 -14.04 -15.53 -6.64
CA GLU A 115 -14.05 -16.76 -7.45
C GLU A 115 -13.38 -16.53 -8.81
N SER A 116 -12.41 -17.38 -9.15
CA SER A 116 -11.67 -17.33 -10.40
C SER A 116 -11.12 -18.71 -10.76
N ARG A 117 -10.75 -18.93 -12.03
CA ARG A 117 -10.24 -20.22 -12.52
C ARG A 117 -9.20 -20.04 -13.63
N ILE A 118 -8.13 -20.82 -13.57
CA ILE A 118 -7.20 -21.00 -14.70
C ILE A 118 -7.84 -21.95 -15.73
N ILE A 119 -7.82 -21.52 -16.98
CA ILE A 119 -8.38 -22.23 -18.14
C ILE A 119 -7.30 -22.47 -19.20
N ASP A 120 -7.47 -23.50 -20.03
CA ASP A 120 -6.55 -23.83 -21.13
C ASP A 120 -6.86 -23.03 -22.41
N ALA A 121 -6.02 -23.19 -23.44
CA ALA A 121 -6.15 -22.49 -24.72
C ALA A 121 -7.46 -22.84 -25.45
N ASP A 122 -7.84 -24.12 -25.48
CA ASP A 122 -9.09 -24.57 -26.10
C ASP A 122 -10.32 -23.96 -25.39
N GLU A 123 -10.27 -23.75 -24.07
CA GLU A 123 -11.34 -23.10 -23.31
C GLU A 123 -11.34 -21.57 -23.48
N CYS A 124 -10.17 -20.93 -23.60
CA CYS A 124 -10.07 -19.54 -24.04
C CYS A 124 -10.74 -19.33 -25.40
N GLU A 125 -10.49 -20.21 -26.39
CA GLU A 125 -11.14 -20.17 -27.71
C GLU A 125 -12.67 -20.30 -27.59
N LYS A 126 -13.17 -21.30 -26.85
CA LYS A 126 -14.62 -21.53 -26.67
C LYS A 126 -15.33 -20.34 -26.02
N ILE A 127 -14.66 -19.64 -25.10
CA ILE A 127 -15.19 -18.45 -24.41
C ILE A 127 -15.06 -17.19 -25.28
N TYR A 128 -13.99 -17.08 -26.07
CA TYR A 128 -13.72 -15.92 -26.92
C TYR A 128 -13.36 -16.34 -28.36
N PRO A 129 -14.34 -16.76 -29.20
CA PRO A 129 -14.07 -17.35 -30.53
C PRO A 129 -13.52 -16.39 -31.61
N LEU A 130 -13.07 -15.20 -31.22
CA LEU A 130 -12.35 -14.26 -32.08
C LEU A 130 -10.81 -14.39 -31.92
N LEU A 131 -10.33 -15.17 -30.95
CA LEU A 131 -8.90 -15.38 -30.71
C LEU A 131 -8.23 -16.15 -31.85
N ASN A 132 -6.99 -15.77 -32.15
CA ASN A 132 -6.11 -16.52 -33.02
C ASN A 132 -5.74 -17.87 -32.38
N THR A 133 -6.16 -18.97 -33.01
CA THR A 133 -5.86 -20.36 -32.60
C THR A 133 -4.55 -20.90 -33.20
N GLY A 134 -3.89 -20.11 -34.04
CA GLY A 134 -2.59 -20.41 -34.62
C GLY A 134 -1.41 -19.85 -33.82
N LYS A 135 -0.28 -19.68 -34.50
CA LYS A 135 0.86 -18.95 -33.93
C LYS A 135 0.66 -17.45 -34.10
N LEU A 136 0.85 -16.74 -32.99
CA LEU A 136 0.99 -15.29 -32.91
C LEU A 136 2.38 -14.87 -33.41
N THR A 137 2.51 -13.58 -33.74
CA THR A 137 3.76 -12.95 -34.16
C THR A 137 4.85 -13.13 -33.10
N GLY A 138 6.06 -13.44 -33.56
CA GLY A 138 7.17 -13.91 -32.71
C GLY A 138 7.14 -15.41 -32.38
N GLY A 139 6.15 -16.17 -32.88
CA GLY A 139 6.03 -17.62 -32.64
C GLY A 139 5.35 -17.99 -31.31
N ARG A 140 4.76 -16.99 -30.64
CA ARG A 140 3.92 -17.16 -29.43
C ARG A 140 2.61 -17.87 -29.78
N GLU A 141 1.83 -18.24 -28.77
CA GLU A 141 0.45 -18.74 -28.91
C GLU A 141 -0.32 -18.42 -27.61
N VAL A 142 -1.64 -18.53 -27.62
CA VAL A 142 -2.41 -18.48 -26.36
C VAL A 142 -2.14 -19.77 -25.59
N LEU A 143 -1.57 -19.67 -24.39
CA LEU A 143 -1.22 -20.81 -23.54
C LEU A 143 -2.32 -21.16 -22.53
N GLY A 144 -3.29 -20.27 -22.36
CA GLY A 144 -4.39 -20.35 -21.39
C GLY A 144 -4.78 -18.97 -20.88
N GLY A 145 -5.59 -18.93 -19.83
CA GLY A 145 -6.07 -17.69 -19.24
C GLY A 145 -6.60 -17.83 -17.83
N LEU A 146 -7.01 -16.69 -17.27
CA LEU A 146 -7.59 -16.53 -15.94
C LEU A 146 -9.00 -15.96 -16.11
N LEU A 147 -10.00 -16.80 -15.88
CA LEU A 147 -11.42 -16.45 -15.97
C LEU A 147 -11.94 -16.00 -14.60
N ILE A 148 -12.59 -14.85 -14.56
CA ILE A 148 -13.20 -14.24 -13.36
C ILE A 148 -14.68 -13.97 -13.68
N PRO A 149 -15.62 -14.86 -13.30
CA PRO A 149 -17.02 -14.75 -13.75
C PRO A 149 -17.76 -13.51 -13.25
N THR A 150 -17.31 -12.88 -12.17
CA THR A 150 -17.97 -11.73 -11.55
C THR A 150 -17.49 -10.36 -12.06
N ASP A 151 -16.44 -10.33 -12.88
CA ASP A 151 -15.94 -9.12 -13.55
C ASP A 151 -16.87 -8.66 -14.69
N GLY A 152 -16.58 -7.50 -15.30
CA GLY A 152 -17.38 -6.99 -16.41
C GLY A 152 -17.33 -5.48 -16.63
N LEU A 153 -18.43 -4.93 -17.13
CA LEU A 153 -18.48 -3.57 -17.68
C LEU A 153 -19.36 -2.62 -16.86
N ALA A 154 -18.72 -1.69 -16.16
CA ALA A 154 -19.33 -0.55 -15.49
C ALA A 154 -19.82 0.50 -16.51
N LEU A 155 -21.11 0.81 -16.48
CA LEU A 155 -21.73 1.88 -17.27
C LEU A 155 -21.54 3.23 -16.54
N ALA A 156 -20.29 3.67 -16.40
CA ALA A 156 -19.89 4.73 -15.45
C ALA A 156 -20.66 6.06 -15.62
N ALA A 157 -20.88 6.53 -16.86
CA ALA A 157 -21.67 7.74 -17.11
C ALA A 157 -23.16 7.58 -16.75
N ARG A 158 -23.76 6.40 -16.99
CA ARG A 158 -25.13 6.06 -16.54
C ARG A 158 -25.19 6.02 -15.01
N ALA A 159 -24.16 5.46 -14.37
CA ALA A 159 -24.06 5.42 -12.91
C ALA A 159 -24.03 6.83 -12.31
N VAL A 160 -23.22 7.75 -12.85
CA VAL A 160 -23.20 9.17 -12.46
C VAL A 160 -24.60 9.78 -12.48
N GLN A 161 -25.37 9.61 -13.56
CA GLN A 161 -26.72 10.20 -13.64
C GLN A 161 -27.69 9.62 -12.61
N LEU A 162 -27.69 8.29 -12.41
CA LEU A 162 -28.55 7.65 -11.39
C LEU A 162 -28.09 7.96 -9.95
N LEU A 163 -26.81 8.22 -9.73
CA LEU A 163 -26.26 8.70 -8.45
C LEU A 163 -26.70 10.15 -8.16
N ILE A 164 -26.65 11.03 -9.17
CA ILE A 164 -27.14 12.42 -9.06
C ILE A 164 -28.64 12.44 -8.75
N GLU A 165 -29.45 11.67 -9.48
CA GLU A 165 -30.90 11.57 -9.28
C GLU A 165 -31.25 11.16 -7.85
N ARG A 166 -30.78 9.99 -7.39
CA ARG A 166 -31.12 9.47 -6.04
C ARG A 166 -30.48 10.24 -4.88
N SER A 167 -29.43 11.03 -5.14
CA SER A 167 -28.84 11.92 -4.13
C SER A 167 -29.65 13.22 -4.00
N ARG A 168 -30.17 13.77 -5.12
CA ARG A 168 -31.11 14.90 -5.11
C ARG A 168 -32.40 14.56 -4.37
N GLU A 169 -32.92 13.34 -4.53
CA GLU A 169 -34.08 12.84 -3.76
C GLU A 169 -33.85 12.85 -2.24
N ARG A 170 -32.60 12.77 -1.78
CA ARG A 170 -32.20 12.84 -0.36
C ARG A 170 -31.77 14.25 0.08
N GLY A 171 -31.87 15.25 -0.80
CA GLY A 171 -31.58 16.66 -0.50
C GLY A 171 -30.20 17.17 -0.97
N VAL A 172 -29.37 16.34 -1.60
CA VAL A 172 -28.04 16.77 -2.06
C VAL A 172 -28.17 17.80 -3.20
N THR A 173 -27.51 18.93 -3.04
CA THR A 173 -27.42 19.98 -4.06
C THR A 173 -26.31 19.66 -5.07
N PHE A 174 -26.53 19.92 -6.36
CA PHE A 174 -25.53 19.75 -7.42
C PHE A 174 -25.44 21.04 -8.25
N LEU A 175 -24.25 21.63 -8.30
CA LEU A 175 -23.91 22.85 -9.03
C LEU A 175 -22.96 22.52 -10.18
N GLY A 176 -23.51 22.28 -11.38
CA GLY A 176 -22.72 22.18 -12.61
C GLY A 176 -22.32 23.55 -13.16
N SER A 177 -21.46 23.56 -14.18
CA SER A 177 -20.94 24.77 -14.82
C SER A 177 -20.37 25.80 -13.83
N THR A 178 -19.85 25.32 -12.70
CA THR A 178 -19.45 26.10 -11.52
C THR A 178 -17.99 25.77 -11.20
N THR A 179 -17.06 26.59 -11.68
CA THR A 179 -15.63 26.38 -11.48
C THR A 179 -15.21 26.79 -10.07
N VAL A 180 -14.49 25.91 -9.36
CA VAL A 180 -13.80 26.25 -8.09
C VAL A 180 -12.55 27.07 -8.39
N THR A 181 -12.35 28.17 -7.69
CA THR A 181 -11.24 29.12 -7.87
C THR A 181 -10.41 29.34 -6.60
N GLY A 182 -10.86 28.84 -5.44
CA GLY A 182 -10.19 29.02 -4.15
C GLY A 182 -10.86 28.19 -3.05
N ILE A 183 -10.18 28.06 -1.91
CA ILE A 183 -10.70 27.39 -0.71
C ILE A 183 -10.62 28.38 0.45
N SER A 184 -11.78 28.80 0.97
CA SER A 184 -11.83 29.69 2.13
C SER A 184 -11.48 28.93 3.40
N GLN A 185 -10.58 29.49 4.20
CA GLN A 185 -10.07 28.86 5.43
C GLN A 185 -9.85 29.89 6.54
N TRP A 186 -9.98 29.46 7.79
CA TRP A 186 -9.71 30.27 8.98
C TRP A 186 -9.22 29.40 10.14
N GLY A 187 -8.19 29.85 10.86
CA GLY A 187 -7.68 29.14 12.05
C GLY A 187 -7.13 27.73 11.80
N GLY A 188 -6.71 27.41 10.56
CA GLY A 188 -6.27 26.05 10.18
C GLY A 188 -7.42 25.07 9.90
N LYS A 189 -8.66 25.57 9.74
CA LYS A 189 -9.82 24.80 9.30
C LYS A 189 -10.42 25.40 8.03
N VAL A 190 -10.96 24.57 7.14
CA VAL A 190 -11.78 25.00 6.00
C VAL A 190 -13.09 25.65 6.47
N THR A 191 -13.55 26.66 5.73
CA THR A 191 -14.79 27.41 5.99
C THR A 191 -15.70 27.59 4.77
N GLY A 192 -15.19 27.31 3.56
CA GLY A 192 -15.97 27.38 2.32
C GLY A 192 -15.15 27.07 1.07
N VAL A 193 -15.84 26.99 -0.06
CA VAL A 193 -15.26 26.82 -1.40
C VAL A 193 -15.63 28.04 -2.24
N GLU A 194 -14.63 28.67 -2.84
CA GLU A 194 -14.78 29.87 -3.66
C GLU A 194 -14.97 29.46 -5.12
N THR A 195 -15.99 30.02 -5.77
CA THR A 195 -16.40 29.61 -7.12
C THR A 195 -16.66 30.81 -8.03
N SER A 196 -16.77 30.53 -9.33
CA SER A 196 -17.25 31.46 -10.37
C SER A 196 -18.60 32.13 -10.08
N SER A 197 -19.37 31.65 -9.10
CA SER A 197 -20.70 32.17 -8.72
C SER A 197 -20.80 32.61 -7.26
N GLY A 198 -19.69 32.67 -6.52
CA GLY A 198 -19.63 33.07 -5.11
C GLY A 198 -19.02 32.00 -4.19
N VAL A 199 -19.15 32.18 -2.88
CA VAL A 199 -18.60 31.24 -1.88
C VAL A 199 -19.70 30.28 -1.40
N VAL A 200 -19.44 28.98 -1.49
CA VAL A 200 -20.27 27.92 -0.89
C VAL A 200 -19.72 27.62 0.51
N PRO A 201 -20.45 27.92 1.61
CA PRO A 201 -19.93 27.71 2.97
C PRO A 201 -19.81 26.22 3.31
N ALA A 202 -18.71 25.83 3.95
CA ALA A 202 -18.37 24.44 4.24
C ALA A 202 -17.83 24.26 5.66
N ASP A 203 -18.12 23.12 6.26
CA ASP A 203 -17.42 22.61 7.45
C ASP A 203 -16.42 21.51 7.10
N ILE A 204 -16.66 20.81 5.99
CA ILE A 204 -15.85 19.77 5.38
C ILE A 204 -15.84 19.99 3.87
N VAL A 205 -14.69 19.83 3.22
CA VAL A 205 -14.52 19.84 1.76
C VAL A 205 -13.82 18.56 1.35
N VAL A 206 -14.29 17.90 0.28
CA VAL A 206 -13.65 16.70 -0.27
C VAL A 206 -13.32 16.94 -1.74
N SER A 207 -12.02 16.93 -2.07
CA SER A 207 -11.55 16.95 -3.44
C SER A 207 -11.71 15.55 -4.05
N CYS A 208 -12.60 15.45 -5.03
CA CYS A 208 -12.80 14.27 -5.88
C CYS A 208 -12.47 14.62 -7.35
N ALA A 209 -11.54 15.56 -7.56
CA ALA A 209 -11.31 16.27 -8.81
C ALA A 209 -10.47 15.47 -9.84
N GLY A 210 -10.24 14.16 -9.62
CA GLY A 210 -9.54 13.30 -10.55
C GLY A 210 -8.12 13.81 -10.85
N PHE A 211 -7.81 14.06 -12.12
CA PHE A 211 -6.50 14.56 -12.53
C PHE A 211 -6.28 16.07 -12.28
N TRP A 212 -7.32 16.83 -11.93
CA TRP A 212 -7.16 18.22 -11.45
C TRP A 212 -6.71 18.30 -9.98
N GLY A 213 -6.62 17.19 -9.25
CA GLY A 213 -6.29 17.14 -7.83
C GLY A 213 -5.05 17.92 -7.41
N ARG A 214 -3.98 17.87 -8.21
CA ARG A 214 -2.73 18.64 -7.97
C ARG A 214 -2.93 20.15 -8.12
N GLU A 215 -3.85 20.62 -8.95
CA GLU A 215 -4.21 22.04 -9.03
C GLU A 215 -5.09 22.49 -7.86
N LEU A 216 -6.02 21.62 -7.40
CA LEU A 216 -6.82 21.88 -6.20
C LEU A 216 -5.96 21.89 -4.93
N GLY A 217 -4.95 21.00 -4.84
CA GLY A 217 -3.99 20.97 -3.73
C GLY A 217 -3.17 22.25 -3.59
N LYS A 218 -2.73 22.85 -4.70
CA LYS A 218 -2.03 24.15 -4.71
C LYS A 218 -2.83 25.27 -4.04
N LEU A 219 -4.17 25.27 -4.14
CA LEU A 219 -5.03 26.29 -3.53
C LEU A 219 -4.98 26.28 -1.99
N VAL A 220 -4.56 25.16 -1.37
CA VAL A 220 -4.46 24.98 0.09
C VAL A 220 -3.02 24.72 0.56
N GLY A 221 -2.04 24.75 -0.34
CA GLY A 221 -0.64 24.44 -0.02
C GLY A 221 -0.38 22.95 0.27
N LEU A 222 -1.16 22.06 -0.35
CA LEU A 222 -1.04 20.60 -0.23
C LEU A 222 -0.40 20.02 -1.49
N ASP A 223 0.71 19.29 -1.31
CA ASP A 223 1.25 18.44 -2.37
C ASP A 223 0.32 17.22 -2.55
N VAL A 224 -0.28 17.09 -3.74
CA VAL A 224 -1.09 15.90 -4.12
C VAL A 224 -0.26 15.10 -5.14
N PRO A 225 0.36 13.98 -4.75
CA PRO A 225 1.34 13.27 -5.57
C PRO A 225 0.68 12.40 -6.66
N LEU A 226 0.07 13.07 -7.64
CA LEU A 226 -0.45 12.47 -8.86
C LEU A 226 0.09 13.15 -10.12
N LEU A 227 0.18 12.38 -11.20
CA LEU A 227 0.53 12.86 -12.54
C LEU A 227 -0.64 12.64 -13.50
N PRO A 228 -1.14 13.69 -14.17
CA PRO A 228 -2.03 13.57 -15.32
C PRO A 228 -1.30 12.91 -16.51
N LEU A 229 -1.77 11.74 -16.93
CA LEU A 229 -1.26 10.99 -18.09
C LEU A 229 -2.39 10.71 -19.07
N ALA A 230 -2.09 10.82 -20.38
CA ALA A 230 -2.98 10.39 -21.44
C ALA A 230 -2.72 8.93 -21.86
N HIS A 231 -3.78 8.22 -22.22
CA HIS A 231 -3.81 6.80 -22.56
C HIS A 231 -4.69 6.56 -23.79
N GLN A 232 -4.28 5.69 -24.71
CA GLN A 232 -4.99 5.52 -25.96
C GLN A 232 -6.20 4.57 -25.85
N TYR A 233 -7.36 5.06 -26.29
CA TYR A 233 -8.54 4.25 -26.51
C TYR A 233 -9.10 4.46 -27.92
N VAL A 234 -9.47 3.36 -28.57
CA VAL A 234 -9.90 3.27 -29.97
C VAL A 234 -11.18 2.45 -30.07
N LYS A 235 -12.03 2.78 -31.05
CA LYS A 235 -13.13 1.94 -31.52
C LYS A 235 -12.94 1.57 -32.98
N THR A 236 -13.24 0.33 -33.33
CA THR A 236 -13.25 -0.14 -34.71
C THR A 236 -14.50 0.30 -35.44
N THR A 237 -14.47 0.21 -36.78
CA THR A 237 -15.67 0.06 -37.60
C THR A 237 -16.42 -1.25 -37.23
N PRO A 238 -17.68 -1.45 -37.67
CA PRO A 238 -18.40 -2.70 -37.47
C PRO A 238 -17.60 -3.94 -37.90
N LEU A 239 -17.60 -4.96 -37.04
CA LEU A 239 -16.98 -6.26 -37.24
C LEU A 239 -18.04 -7.26 -37.73
N GLN A 240 -17.77 -7.99 -38.80
CA GLN A 240 -18.76 -8.84 -39.48
C GLN A 240 -19.24 -9.99 -38.58
N GLU A 241 -18.37 -10.48 -37.71
CA GLU A 241 -18.56 -11.55 -36.74
C GLU A 241 -19.46 -11.17 -35.56
N LEU A 242 -19.75 -9.87 -35.37
CA LEU A 242 -20.61 -9.35 -34.30
C LEU A 242 -21.96 -8.81 -34.81
N GLN A 243 -22.19 -8.77 -36.12
CA GLN A 243 -23.45 -8.29 -36.70
C GLN A 243 -24.64 -9.13 -36.21
N GLY A 244 -25.57 -8.49 -35.49
CA GLY A 244 -26.74 -9.15 -34.93
C GLY A 244 -26.47 -10.05 -33.71
N VAL A 245 -25.24 -10.05 -33.17
CA VAL A 245 -24.88 -10.77 -31.94
C VAL A 245 -25.23 -9.94 -30.71
N ASN A 246 -24.74 -8.69 -30.66
CA ASN A 246 -24.87 -7.78 -29.52
C ASN A 246 -25.89 -6.67 -29.78
N ASP A 247 -26.55 -6.19 -28.73
CA ASP A 247 -27.45 -5.03 -28.80
C ASP A 247 -26.69 -3.76 -29.18
N LEU A 248 -27.18 -3.04 -30.19
CA LEU A 248 -26.59 -1.78 -30.63
C LEU A 248 -27.02 -0.61 -29.72
N PRO A 249 -26.16 0.41 -29.50
CA PRO A 249 -24.81 0.58 -30.05
C PRO A 249 -23.67 0.18 -29.09
N ASN A 250 -23.96 -0.37 -27.90
CA ASN A 250 -22.97 -0.53 -26.81
C ASN A 250 -23.09 -1.84 -26.01
N GLY A 251 -23.90 -2.80 -26.46
CA GLY A 251 -24.02 -4.12 -25.85
C GLY A 251 -22.73 -4.94 -25.93
N ALA A 252 -22.62 -5.92 -25.05
CA ALA A 252 -21.51 -6.86 -24.97
C ALA A 252 -21.99 -8.17 -24.34
N GLN A 253 -21.50 -9.30 -24.83
CA GLN A 253 -21.79 -10.65 -24.32
C GLN A 253 -20.52 -11.45 -24.00
N LYS A 254 -19.38 -11.12 -24.60
CA LYS A 254 -18.08 -11.75 -24.28
C LYS A 254 -17.46 -11.12 -23.04
N PRO A 255 -16.67 -11.90 -22.26
CA PRO A 255 -15.88 -11.35 -21.16
C PRO A 255 -15.00 -10.18 -21.59
N ILE A 256 -14.74 -9.26 -20.65
CA ILE A 256 -13.71 -8.23 -20.86
C ILE A 256 -12.34 -8.90 -20.98
N LEU A 257 -11.53 -8.50 -21.98
CA LEU A 257 -10.31 -9.21 -22.33
C LEU A 257 -9.07 -8.39 -21.95
N ARG A 258 -8.07 -9.05 -21.36
CA ARG A 258 -6.74 -8.49 -21.06
C ARG A 258 -5.66 -9.29 -21.79
N TYR A 259 -4.86 -8.62 -22.60
CA TYR A 259 -3.67 -9.16 -23.26
C TYR A 259 -2.44 -8.45 -22.70
N GLN A 260 -2.06 -8.84 -21.48
CA GLN A 260 -1.04 -8.14 -20.70
C GLN A 260 0.38 -8.29 -21.25
N ASP A 261 0.66 -9.34 -22.03
CA ASP A 261 1.97 -9.51 -22.69
C ASP A 261 2.21 -8.49 -23.82
N ARG A 262 1.24 -7.59 -24.06
CA ARG A 262 1.24 -6.50 -25.04
C ARG A 262 0.49 -5.25 -24.55
N ASP A 263 0.32 -5.09 -23.24
CA ASP A 263 -0.26 -3.86 -22.65
C ASP A 263 -1.66 -3.46 -23.16
N LEU A 264 -2.42 -4.46 -23.63
CA LEU A 264 -3.69 -4.29 -24.34
C LEU A 264 -4.89 -4.79 -23.52
N TYR A 265 -6.04 -4.14 -23.71
CA TYR A 265 -7.33 -4.62 -23.22
C TYR A 265 -8.48 -4.32 -24.20
N PHE A 266 -9.53 -5.15 -24.17
CA PHE A 266 -10.62 -5.11 -25.14
C PHE A 266 -12.01 -5.24 -24.50
N ARG A 267 -13.01 -4.64 -25.15
CA ARG A 267 -14.44 -4.87 -24.90
C ARG A 267 -15.26 -4.78 -26.18
N GLU A 268 -16.46 -5.34 -26.19
CA GLU A 268 -17.42 -5.12 -27.28
C GLU A 268 -18.18 -3.79 -27.11
N HIS A 269 -18.55 -3.17 -28.23
CA HIS A 269 -19.43 -2.01 -28.34
C HIS A 269 -20.47 -2.29 -29.43
N GLY A 270 -21.45 -3.13 -29.11
CA GLY A 270 -22.40 -3.65 -30.10
C GLY A 270 -21.67 -4.51 -31.14
N ASP A 271 -21.70 -4.07 -32.39
CA ASP A 271 -21.02 -4.69 -33.52
C ASP A 271 -19.52 -4.32 -33.64
N ARG A 272 -18.98 -3.48 -32.74
CA ARG A 272 -17.58 -2.99 -32.77
C ARG A 272 -16.74 -3.56 -31.64
N ILE A 273 -15.41 -3.53 -31.81
CA ILE A 273 -14.46 -3.72 -30.71
C ILE A 273 -13.95 -2.36 -30.24
N GLY A 274 -13.86 -2.19 -28.92
CA GLY A 274 -13.14 -1.11 -28.27
C GLY A 274 -11.82 -1.63 -27.69
N ILE A 275 -10.74 -0.89 -27.93
CA ILE A 275 -9.36 -1.28 -27.64
C ILE A 275 -8.73 -0.19 -26.77
N GLY A 276 -8.18 -0.54 -25.62
CA GLY A 276 -7.29 0.32 -24.85
C GLY A 276 -5.86 -0.21 -24.90
N SER A 277 -4.90 0.70 -25.08
CA SER A 277 -3.47 0.37 -25.21
C SER A 277 -2.63 1.21 -24.25
N TYR A 278 -1.85 0.56 -23.39
CA TYR A 278 -0.71 1.19 -22.71
C TYR A 278 0.61 0.95 -23.46
N ALA A 279 0.57 0.27 -24.62
CA ALA A 279 1.72 -0.06 -25.46
C ALA A 279 2.29 1.15 -26.23
N HIS A 280 2.44 2.29 -25.56
CA HIS A 280 2.95 3.55 -26.10
C HIS A 280 3.82 4.27 -25.06
N ARG A 281 4.61 5.26 -25.51
CA ARG A 281 5.36 6.15 -24.61
C ARG A 281 4.43 6.81 -23.57
N PRO A 282 4.86 7.04 -22.32
CA PRO A 282 4.09 7.87 -21.39
C PRO A 282 3.79 9.26 -21.97
N MET A 283 2.59 9.78 -21.70
CA MET A 283 2.10 11.05 -22.24
C MET A 283 1.72 12.01 -21.10
N PRO A 284 2.69 12.63 -20.40
CA PRO A 284 2.42 13.61 -19.35
C PRO A 284 1.68 14.83 -19.93
N VAL A 285 0.58 15.21 -19.28
CA VAL A 285 -0.29 16.29 -19.73
C VAL A 285 0.07 17.59 -19.01
N ASP A 286 0.36 18.64 -19.79
CA ASP A 286 0.41 20.01 -19.29
C ASP A 286 -1.01 20.54 -19.06
N MET A 287 -1.34 20.79 -17.79
CA MET A 287 -2.64 21.28 -17.36
C MET A 287 -2.95 22.70 -17.85
N GLU A 288 -1.94 23.52 -18.16
CA GLU A 288 -2.14 24.87 -18.71
C GLU A 288 -2.53 24.84 -20.20
N GLN A 289 -2.15 23.77 -20.91
CA GLN A 289 -2.42 23.58 -22.35
C GLN A 289 -3.75 22.87 -22.64
N LEU A 290 -4.51 22.48 -21.61
CA LEU A 290 -5.79 21.79 -21.77
C LEU A 290 -6.82 22.63 -22.54
N PRO A 291 -7.61 22.01 -23.46
CA PRO A 291 -8.64 22.72 -24.20
C PRO A 291 -9.76 23.20 -23.25
N ARG A 292 -9.97 24.52 -23.19
CA ARG A 292 -11.08 25.14 -22.46
C ARG A 292 -12.38 24.97 -23.24
N VAL A 293 -13.01 23.80 -23.10
CA VAL A 293 -14.31 23.47 -23.72
C VAL A 293 -15.44 24.16 -22.94
N GLY A 294 -16.25 24.98 -23.61
CA GLY A 294 -17.44 25.57 -22.99
C GLY A 294 -18.56 24.55 -22.80
N ALA A 295 -19.46 24.75 -21.82
CA ALA A 295 -20.53 23.79 -21.53
C ALA A 295 -21.47 23.49 -22.72
N GLU A 296 -21.65 24.45 -23.64
CA GLU A 296 -22.42 24.27 -24.88
C GLU A 296 -21.65 23.50 -25.98
N GLU A 297 -20.32 23.37 -25.85
CA GLU A 297 -19.44 22.65 -26.78
C GLU A 297 -19.14 21.21 -26.32
N MET A 298 -19.55 20.86 -25.11
CA MET A 298 -19.32 19.56 -24.49
C MET A 298 -20.04 18.44 -25.24
N SER A 299 -19.28 17.43 -25.66
CA SER A 299 -19.80 16.26 -26.38
C SER A 299 -18.91 15.04 -26.19
N ASP A 300 -19.39 13.87 -26.60
CA ASP A 300 -18.60 12.63 -26.52
C ASP A 300 -17.23 12.73 -27.22
N HIS A 301 -17.08 13.54 -28.27
CA HIS A 301 -15.81 13.72 -28.97
C HIS A 301 -15.06 15.02 -28.58
N ARG A 302 -15.61 15.86 -27.69
CA ARG A 302 -14.99 17.12 -27.25
C ARG A 302 -15.27 17.39 -25.78
N MET A 303 -14.28 17.08 -24.95
CA MET A 303 -14.29 17.27 -23.49
C MET A 303 -12.86 17.44 -22.96
N PRO A 304 -12.62 18.12 -21.82
CA PRO A 304 -11.26 18.38 -21.32
C PRO A 304 -10.41 17.14 -21.06
N SER A 305 -11.01 15.96 -20.85
CA SER A 305 -10.30 14.69 -20.64
C SER A 305 -9.99 13.88 -21.90
N ARG A 306 -10.26 14.40 -23.11
CA ARG A 306 -9.85 13.76 -24.38
C ARG A 306 -8.95 14.70 -25.17
N LEU A 307 -7.75 14.23 -25.50
CA LEU A 307 -6.81 14.88 -26.41
C LEU A 307 -6.85 14.19 -27.79
N ASP A 308 -6.35 14.90 -28.80
CA ASP A 308 -6.25 14.40 -30.17
C ASP A 308 -5.49 13.06 -30.24
N PHE A 309 -5.96 12.17 -31.12
CA PHE A 309 -5.41 10.82 -31.26
C PHE A 309 -4.10 10.79 -32.06
N THR A 310 -3.06 10.20 -31.48
CA THR A 310 -1.77 10.00 -32.15
C THR A 310 -1.67 8.59 -32.74
N LEU A 311 -2.11 8.45 -34.00
CA LEU A 311 -2.11 7.18 -34.75
C LEU A 311 -0.72 6.51 -34.79
N GLU A 312 0.36 7.30 -34.82
CA GLU A 312 1.74 6.79 -34.83
C GLU A 312 2.11 6.03 -33.54
N ASP A 313 1.59 6.45 -32.38
CA ASP A 313 1.76 5.74 -31.11
C ASP A 313 0.92 4.45 -31.05
N PHE A 314 -0.22 4.42 -31.75
CA PHE A 314 -1.16 3.28 -31.72
C PHE A 314 -0.87 2.20 -32.78
N ALA A 315 -0.16 2.53 -33.86
CA ALA A 315 0.03 1.61 -34.99
C ALA A 315 0.63 0.24 -34.61
N PRO A 316 1.65 0.13 -33.73
CA PRO A 316 2.16 -1.17 -33.28
C PRO A 316 1.13 -1.95 -32.46
N ALA A 317 0.37 -1.26 -31.62
CA ALA A 317 -0.70 -1.86 -30.82
C ALA A 317 -1.82 -2.41 -31.71
N TRP A 318 -2.14 -1.75 -32.82
CA TRP A 318 -3.10 -2.24 -33.82
C TRP A 318 -2.61 -3.52 -34.52
N GLU A 319 -1.31 -3.65 -34.82
CA GLU A 319 -0.73 -4.89 -35.36
C GLU A 319 -0.86 -6.05 -34.37
N ASP A 320 -0.49 -5.87 -33.10
CA ASP A 320 -0.68 -6.91 -32.06
C ASP A 320 -2.17 -7.19 -31.74
N CYS A 321 -3.07 -6.23 -31.96
CA CYS A 321 -4.52 -6.47 -31.90
C CYS A 321 -5.00 -7.37 -33.03
N GLN A 322 -4.54 -7.15 -34.27
CA GLN A 322 -4.89 -8.00 -35.41
C GLN A 322 -4.24 -9.39 -35.30
N ASP A 323 -3.02 -9.48 -34.75
CA ASP A 323 -2.33 -10.73 -34.43
C ASP A 323 -3.12 -11.60 -33.43
N LEU A 324 -3.66 -11.00 -32.37
CA LEU A 324 -4.50 -11.68 -31.37
C LEU A 324 -5.91 -11.97 -31.89
N LEU A 325 -6.53 -11.05 -32.62
CA LEU A 325 -7.93 -11.10 -33.07
C LEU A 325 -8.00 -10.94 -34.61
N PRO A 326 -7.75 -12.00 -35.40
CA PRO A 326 -7.55 -11.89 -36.86
C PRO A 326 -8.72 -11.30 -37.65
N ALA A 327 -9.93 -11.38 -37.09
CA ALA A 327 -11.12 -10.73 -37.66
C ALA A 327 -10.95 -9.19 -37.78
N LEU A 328 -10.12 -8.57 -36.94
CA LEU A 328 -9.81 -7.13 -37.01
C LEU A 328 -9.09 -6.71 -38.30
N HIS A 329 -8.49 -7.64 -39.07
CA HIS A 329 -7.98 -7.34 -40.42
C HIS A 329 -9.09 -6.88 -41.40
N ALA A 330 -10.36 -7.20 -41.12
CA ALA A 330 -11.51 -6.74 -41.93
C ALA A 330 -12.05 -5.37 -41.50
N THR A 331 -11.49 -4.74 -40.45
CA THR A 331 -11.97 -3.48 -39.86
C THR A 331 -10.94 -2.36 -39.95
N GLN A 332 -11.40 -1.13 -39.66
CA GLN A 332 -10.56 0.06 -39.57
C GLN A 332 -10.78 0.74 -38.20
N ILE A 333 -9.89 1.66 -37.84
CA ILE A 333 -10.09 2.59 -36.73
C ILE A 333 -11.19 3.58 -37.14
N GLU A 334 -12.29 3.67 -36.38
CA GLU A 334 -13.43 4.57 -36.66
C GLU A 334 -13.37 5.83 -35.80
N ASP A 335 -13.03 5.68 -34.52
CA ASP A 335 -12.87 6.76 -33.53
C ASP A 335 -11.69 6.41 -32.61
N GLY A 336 -10.98 7.42 -32.13
CA GLY A 336 -9.82 7.26 -31.27
C GLY A 336 -9.50 8.55 -30.53
N PHE A 337 -8.94 8.43 -29.33
CA PHE A 337 -8.53 9.58 -28.52
C PHE A 337 -7.42 9.22 -27.53
N ASN A 338 -6.64 10.23 -27.14
CA ASN A 338 -5.65 10.14 -26.08
C ASN A 338 -6.33 10.62 -24.77
N GLY A 339 -6.86 9.69 -23.98
CA GLY A 339 -7.74 9.94 -22.82
C GLY A 339 -6.98 10.16 -21.51
N ILE A 340 -7.28 11.25 -20.81
CA ILE A 340 -6.53 11.72 -19.63
C ILE A 340 -7.07 11.14 -18.32
N PHE A 341 -6.20 10.55 -17.50
CA PHE A 341 -6.47 10.23 -16.09
C PHE A 341 -5.21 10.38 -15.23
N SER A 342 -5.21 9.87 -13.99
CA SER A 342 -4.12 10.05 -13.02
C SER A 342 -3.35 8.75 -12.75
N PHE A 343 -2.02 8.84 -12.69
CA PHE A 343 -1.16 7.88 -12.01
C PHE A 343 -0.56 8.48 -10.73
N THR A 344 0.01 7.62 -9.89
CA THR A 344 0.73 7.96 -8.65
C THR A 344 2.04 7.15 -8.58
N PRO A 345 3.03 7.55 -7.74
CA PRO A 345 4.33 6.88 -7.61
C PRO A 345 4.31 5.38 -7.26
N ASP A 346 3.20 4.89 -6.69
CA ASP A 346 2.99 3.50 -6.24
C ASP A 346 1.72 2.85 -6.82
N GLY A 347 0.96 3.56 -7.67
CA GLY A 347 -0.30 3.10 -8.26
C GLY A 347 -1.50 3.05 -7.30
N GLY A 348 -1.30 3.39 -6.02
CA GLY A 348 -2.37 3.50 -5.03
C GLY A 348 -3.11 4.84 -5.16
N PRO A 349 -4.44 4.88 -4.90
CA PRO A 349 -5.20 6.13 -4.84
C PRO A 349 -4.74 7.02 -3.69
N LEU A 350 -5.26 8.25 -3.65
CA LEU A 350 -4.96 9.26 -2.62
C LEU A 350 -6.22 9.52 -1.80
N ILE A 351 -6.22 9.13 -0.52
CA ILE A 351 -7.37 9.19 0.39
C ILE A 351 -6.93 9.77 1.73
N GLY A 352 -7.64 10.76 2.29
CA GLY A 352 -7.40 11.22 3.68
C GLY A 352 -7.63 12.72 3.92
N GLU A 353 -7.48 13.16 5.18
CA GLU A 353 -7.51 14.58 5.57
C GLU A 353 -6.16 15.24 5.27
N ALA A 354 -6.16 16.50 4.82
CA ALA A 354 -4.94 17.29 4.62
C ALA A 354 -4.31 17.65 5.99
N PRO A 355 -3.05 17.26 6.29
CA PRO A 355 -2.46 17.45 7.61
C PRO A 355 -2.48 18.91 8.10
N GLU A 356 -2.34 19.89 7.20
CA GLU A 356 -2.32 21.30 7.58
C GLU A 356 -3.68 21.99 7.63
N LEU A 357 -4.71 21.49 6.92
CA LEU A 357 -6.01 22.13 6.79
C LEU A 357 -7.13 21.18 7.22
N SER A 358 -7.60 21.32 8.46
CA SER A 358 -8.63 20.41 8.98
C SER A 358 -9.98 20.63 8.29
N GLY A 359 -10.67 19.53 8.03
CA GLY A 359 -11.89 19.47 7.25
C GLY A 359 -11.68 19.41 5.74
N PHE A 360 -10.46 19.58 5.21
CA PHE A 360 -10.18 19.36 3.79
C PHE A 360 -9.67 17.93 3.55
N PHE A 361 -10.31 17.19 2.66
CA PHE A 361 -10.03 15.79 2.35
C PHE A 361 -9.76 15.57 0.86
N VAL A 362 -9.05 14.50 0.54
CA VAL A 362 -8.78 14.05 -0.84
C VAL A 362 -9.35 12.64 -1.05
N ALA A 363 -9.86 12.37 -2.25
CA ALA A 363 -10.31 11.06 -2.73
C ALA A 363 -10.05 10.95 -4.24
N GLU A 364 -8.76 10.85 -4.62
CA GLU A 364 -8.27 11.08 -5.98
C GLU A 364 -7.34 9.97 -6.49
N ALA A 365 -6.97 10.04 -7.77
CA ALA A 365 -6.33 8.94 -8.52
C ALA A 365 -7.08 7.59 -8.43
N VAL A 366 -8.42 7.64 -8.47
CA VAL A 366 -9.29 6.47 -8.31
C VAL A 366 -9.83 5.98 -9.66
N TRP A 367 -9.44 4.77 -10.05
CA TRP A 367 -10.03 4.04 -11.18
C TRP A 367 -11.54 3.81 -11.00
N VAL A 368 -12.31 3.76 -12.09
CA VAL A 368 -13.75 3.39 -12.07
C VAL A 368 -13.97 2.10 -11.28
N THR A 369 -13.11 1.10 -11.49
CA THR A 369 -13.03 -0.18 -10.76
C THR A 369 -13.20 -0.05 -9.25
N HIS A 370 -12.59 0.94 -8.61
CA HIS A 370 -12.52 1.07 -7.15
C HIS A 370 -13.43 2.17 -6.60
N SER A 371 -14.13 2.90 -7.48
CA SER A 371 -14.76 4.19 -7.19
C SER A 371 -15.80 4.17 -6.06
N ALA A 372 -16.66 3.16 -6.01
CA ALA A 372 -17.65 3.04 -4.94
C ALA A 372 -17.03 2.57 -3.62
N GLY A 373 -15.99 1.73 -3.68
CA GLY A 373 -15.25 1.26 -2.50
C GLY A 373 -14.55 2.41 -1.77
N VAL A 374 -13.83 3.25 -2.54
CA VAL A 374 -13.22 4.48 -2.02
C VAL A 374 -14.28 5.42 -1.45
N ALA A 375 -15.38 5.65 -2.16
CA ALA A 375 -16.47 6.49 -1.68
C ALA A 375 -17.10 5.98 -0.37
N LYS A 376 -17.32 4.67 -0.23
CA LYS A 376 -17.77 4.03 1.03
C LYS A 376 -16.76 4.27 2.15
N ALA A 377 -15.47 4.04 1.88
CA ALA A 377 -14.41 4.20 2.87
C ALA A 377 -14.24 5.65 3.36
N VAL A 378 -14.37 6.62 2.45
CA VAL A 378 -14.35 8.06 2.78
C VAL A 378 -15.61 8.46 3.53
N ALA A 379 -16.79 7.96 3.15
CA ALA A 379 -18.02 8.20 3.90
C ALA A 379 -17.92 7.64 5.33
N GLU A 380 -17.41 6.42 5.50
CA GLU A 380 -17.14 5.83 6.82
C GLU A 380 -16.14 6.68 7.62
N LEU A 381 -15.03 7.13 7.00
CA LEU A 381 -14.07 8.03 7.64
C LEU A 381 -14.72 9.34 8.14
N LEU A 382 -15.59 9.95 7.34
CA LEU A 382 -16.27 11.20 7.69
C LEU A 382 -17.39 11.03 8.72
N THR A 383 -18.16 9.93 8.67
CA THR A 383 -19.34 9.73 9.54
C THR A 383 -19.06 8.91 10.81
N GLU A 384 -18.09 7.98 10.75
CA GLU A 384 -17.72 7.06 11.84
C GLU A 384 -16.33 7.38 12.43
N GLY A 385 -15.58 8.31 11.83
CA GLY A 385 -14.22 8.70 12.24
C GLY A 385 -13.12 7.74 11.79
N ARG A 386 -13.46 6.68 11.04
CA ARG A 386 -12.53 5.66 10.51
C ARG A 386 -13.15 4.94 9.32
N SER A 387 -12.33 4.34 8.45
CA SER A 387 -12.83 3.34 7.52
C SER A 387 -13.00 1.96 8.20
N ARG A 388 -13.75 1.06 7.55
CA ARG A 388 -13.86 -0.35 7.94
C ARG A 388 -12.95 -1.29 7.14
N THR A 389 -12.45 -0.84 5.98
CA THR A 389 -11.37 -1.48 5.22
C THR A 389 -10.08 -0.72 5.52
N ASP A 390 -8.94 -1.41 5.61
CA ASP A 390 -7.65 -0.77 5.83
C ASP A 390 -7.28 0.20 4.68
N LEU A 391 -6.76 1.37 5.06
CA LEU A 391 -6.39 2.45 4.15
C LEU A 391 -4.87 2.74 4.09
N HIS A 392 -4.00 2.05 4.83
CA HIS A 392 -2.60 2.51 4.96
C HIS A 392 -1.85 2.66 3.62
N GLY A 393 -2.09 1.76 2.66
CA GLY A 393 -1.55 1.82 1.29
C GLY A 393 -2.27 2.80 0.34
N THR A 394 -3.21 3.57 0.85
CA THR A 394 -4.04 4.56 0.13
C THR A 394 -4.09 5.93 0.82
N GLU A 395 -3.63 6.02 2.07
CA GLU A 395 -3.49 7.24 2.85
C GLU A 395 -2.68 8.29 2.08
N LEU A 396 -3.20 9.52 2.01
CA LEU A 396 -2.53 10.69 1.42
C LEU A 396 -1.19 10.96 2.11
N SER A 397 -1.16 10.78 3.43
CA SER A 397 -0.01 11.03 4.31
C SER A 397 1.10 9.97 4.22
N ARG A 398 0.96 8.92 3.40
CA ARG A 398 1.91 7.79 3.33
C ARG A 398 3.27 8.14 2.73
N PHE A 399 3.32 9.14 1.86
CA PHE A 399 4.53 9.53 1.12
C PHE A 399 5.50 10.34 1.98
N GLU A 400 6.80 10.12 1.78
CA GLU A 400 7.83 11.00 2.31
C GLU A 400 7.92 12.29 1.48
N LYS A 401 8.37 13.40 2.07
CA LYS A 401 8.45 14.72 1.39
C LYS A 401 9.22 14.74 0.06
N VAL A 402 10.21 13.86 -0.14
CA VAL A 402 10.92 13.76 -1.43
C VAL A 402 10.05 13.09 -2.51
N GLN A 403 9.12 12.22 -2.10
CA GLN A 403 8.21 11.49 -2.99
C GLN A 403 6.99 12.31 -3.41
N THR A 404 6.72 13.43 -2.74
CA THR A 404 5.70 14.42 -3.16
C THR A 404 6.25 15.50 -4.10
N SER A 405 7.57 15.50 -4.38
CA SER A 405 8.19 16.46 -5.28
C SER A 405 7.81 16.22 -6.74
N ASP A 406 7.64 17.31 -7.50
CA ASP A 406 7.19 17.29 -8.90
C ASP A 406 8.00 16.35 -9.80
N ASP A 407 9.33 16.36 -9.67
CA ASP A 407 10.21 15.48 -10.46
C ASP A 407 10.02 14.00 -10.12
N TYR A 408 9.99 13.66 -8.82
CA TYR A 408 9.77 12.27 -8.38
C TYR A 408 8.38 11.77 -8.79
N VAL A 409 7.34 12.58 -8.61
CA VAL A 409 5.97 12.25 -9.02
C VAL A 409 5.89 12.07 -10.54
N SER A 410 6.57 12.93 -11.31
CA SER A 410 6.63 12.85 -12.77
C SER A 410 7.33 11.56 -13.24
N GLU A 411 8.53 11.28 -12.75
CA GLU A 411 9.34 10.12 -13.14
C GLU A 411 8.66 8.80 -12.75
N THR A 412 8.30 8.66 -11.47
CA THR A 412 7.78 7.38 -10.95
C THR A 412 6.36 7.07 -11.40
N SER A 413 5.52 8.07 -11.66
CA SER A 413 4.19 7.84 -12.24
C SER A 413 4.26 7.46 -13.72
N GLN A 414 5.28 7.93 -14.46
CA GLN A 414 5.54 7.48 -15.84
C GLN A 414 6.14 6.08 -15.88
N GLN A 415 7.05 5.73 -14.97
CA GLN A 415 7.52 4.35 -14.82
C GLN A 415 6.34 3.40 -14.53
N ASN A 416 5.47 3.77 -13.59
CA ASN A 416 4.27 3.01 -13.23
C ASN A 416 3.20 2.95 -14.35
N PHE A 417 3.29 3.83 -15.37
CA PHE A 417 2.53 3.67 -16.61
C PHE A 417 3.13 2.58 -17.50
N VAL A 418 4.45 2.59 -17.68
CA VAL A 418 5.16 1.58 -18.51
C VAL A 418 4.99 0.18 -17.90
N GLU A 419 5.21 0.05 -16.59
CA GLU A 419 5.20 -1.24 -15.88
C GLU A 419 3.77 -1.71 -15.51
N ILE A 420 2.70 -1.03 -15.94
CA ILE A 420 1.34 -1.22 -15.41
C ILE A 420 0.84 -2.67 -15.50
N TYR A 421 1.20 -3.38 -16.58
CA TYR A 421 0.78 -4.76 -16.86
C TYR A 421 1.94 -5.77 -16.77
N ASP A 422 3.13 -5.38 -16.31
CA ASP A 422 4.29 -6.29 -16.19
C ASP A 422 4.14 -7.37 -15.11
N VAL A 423 4.96 -8.44 -15.22
CA VAL A 423 5.05 -9.51 -14.21
C VAL A 423 6.07 -9.12 -13.13
N LEU A 424 5.70 -8.17 -12.27
CA LEU A 424 6.62 -7.66 -11.23
C LEU A 424 6.68 -8.58 -10.00
N HIS A 425 7.91 -8.83 -9.53
CA HIS A 425 8.19 -9.50 -8.26
C HIS A 425 7.90 -8.56 -7.07
N PRO A 426 7.38 -9.03 -5.91
CA PRO A 426 7.05 -8.16 -4.75
C PRO A 426 8.20 -7.36 -4.13
N LEU A 427 9.45 -7.63 -4.52
CA LEU A 427 10.67 -6.90 -4.12
C LEU A 427 11.38 -6.20 -5.30
N GLN A 428 10.73 -6.09 -6.46
CA GLN A 428 11.28 -5.36 -7.61
C GLN A 428 11.56 -3.90 -7.21
N PRO A 429 12.82 -3.43 -7.25
CA PRO A 429 13.11 -2.02 -7.06
C PRO A 429 12.77 -1.23 -8.32
N LYS A 430 12.52 0.07 -8.14
CA LYS A 430 12.67 1.03 -9.23
C LYS A 430 14.15 1.13 -9.62
N GLU A 431 14.43 1.29 -10.92
CA GLU A 431 15.78 1.56 -11.41
C GLU A 431 16.19 3.02 -11.21
N SER A 432 15.22 3.94 -11.28
CA SER A 432 15.37 5.37 -11.04
C SER A 432 14.07 5.95 -10.45
N PRO A 433 14.11 6.99 -9.59
CA PRO A 433 15.30 7.60 -9.00
C PRO A 433 15.85 6.78 -7.82
N ARG A 434 17.18 6.78 -7.66
CA ARG A 434 17.92 6.01 -6.64
C ARG A 434 19.01 6.86 -5.98
N ASP A 435 19.58 6.38 -4.88
CA ASP A 435 20.52 7.10 -4.00
C ASP A 435 19.96 8.43 -3.40
N VAL A 436 18.63 8.63 -3.45
CA VAL A 436 17.94 9.88 -3.04
C VAL A 436 18.06 10.15 -1.53
N ARG A 437 17.98 9.12 -0.68
CA ARG A 437 18.28 9.17 0.75
C ARG A 437 19.23 8.04 1.10
N VAL A 438 20.39 8.38 1.64
CA VAL A 438 21.45 7.44 2.01
C VAL A 438 21.86 7.69 3.46
N SER A 439 22.12 6.63 4.23
CA SER A 439 22.60 6.78 5.60
C SER A 439 24.07 7.23 5.62
N PRO A 440 24.58 7.76 6.75
CA PRO A 440 26.00 8.11 6.89
C PRO A 440 26.97 6.94 6.66
N PHE A 441 26.47 5.70 6.67
CA PHE A 441 27.26 4.49 6.47
C PHE A 441 27.37 4.10 4.99
N ASN A 442 26.64 4.74 4.06
CA ASN A 442 26.51 4.33 2.66
C ASN A 442 27.86 4.12 1.93
N VAL A 443 28.88 4.92 2.27
CA VAL A 443 30.26 4.74 1.76
C VAL A 443 30.83 3.38 2.18
N ARG A 444 30.75 3.02 3.46
CA ARG A 444 31.17 1.71 4.00
C ARG A 444 30.32 0.58 3.47
N GLN A 445 29.03 0.81 3.27
CA GLN A 445 28.13 -0.18 2.71
C GLN A 445 28.48 -0.49 1.25
N LYS A 446 28.83 0.53 0.44
CA LYS A 446 29.34 0.36 -0.93
C LYS A 446 30.73 -0.28 -0.96
N GLU A 447 31.63 0.05 -0.03
CA GLU A 447 32.93 -0.64 0.14
C GLU A 447 32.77 -2.13 0.51
N LEU A 448 31.73 -2.49 1.27
CA LEU A 448 31.38 -3.88 1.62
C LEU A 448 30.51 -4.58 0.55
N GLY A 449 30.24 -3.93 -0.59
CA GLY A 449 29.44 -4.49 -1.68
C GLY A 449 27.98 -4.75 -1.31
N ALA A 450 27.33 -3.80 -0.64
CA ALA A 450 25.92 -3.87 -0.31
C ALA A 450 25.03 -3.98 -1.57
N PHE A 451 24.14 -4.98 -1.59
CA PHE A 451 23.03 -5.03 -2.54
C PHE A 451 21.86 -4.20 -1.97
N PHE A 452 21.52 -3.08 -2.60
CA PHE A 452 20.52 -2.13 -2.09
C PHE A 452 19.15 -2.27 -2.75
N LEU A 453 18.09 -2.33 -1.93
CA LEU A 453 16.71 -2.09 -2.36
C LEU A 453 16.12 -0.84 -1.66
N GLU A 454 15.26 -0.14 -2.38
CA GLU A 454 14.63 1.10 -1.93
C GLU A 454 13.32 0.86 -1.15
N SER A 455 12.99 1.76 -0.22
CA SER A 455 11.61 2.19 0.06
C SER A 455 11.66 3.58 0.69
N ALA A 456 10.62 4.38 0.49
CA ALA A 456 10.50 5.71 1.12
C ALA A 456 11.73 6.60 0.78
N ALA A 457 12.23 6.46 -0.44
CA ALA A 457 13.47 7.00 -1.02
C ALA A 457 14.79 6.64 -0.30
N TRP A 458 14.77 5.73 0.69
CA TRP A 458 15.98 5.23 1.37
C TRP A 458 16.60 4.04 0.64
N GLU A 459 17.91 4.11 0.41
CA GLU A 459 18.73 2.93 0.05
C GLU A 459 18.96 2.03 1.27
N ARG A 460 18.67 0.73 1.14
CA ARG A 460 18.73 -0.23 2.26
C ARG A 460 19.45 -1.52 1.85
N PRO A 461 20.59 -1.87 2.47
CA PRO A 461 21.26 -3.13 2.22
C PRO A 461 20.37 -4.36 2.51
N HIS A 462 20.23 -5.26 1.56
CA HIS A 462 19.57 -6.56 1.72
C HIS A 462 20.55 -7.67 2.09
N TRP A 463 21.79 -7.60 1.60
CA TRP A 463 22.98 -8.34 2.05
C TRP A 463 24.25 -7.58 1.62
N PHE A 464 25.42 -8.05 2.05
CA PHE A 464 26.73 -7.50 1.68
C PHE A 464 27.61 -8.55 1.00
N GLU A 465 28.10 -8.27 -0.21
CA GLU A 465 28.96 -9.20 -0.97
C GLU A 465 30.29 -9.50 -0.27
N ALA A 466 30.79 -8.62 0.60
CA ALA A 466 31.94 -8.91 1.46
C ALA A 466 31.75 -10.16 2.36
N ASN A 467 30.50 -10.50 2.71
CA ASN A 467 30.17 -11.68 3.50
C ASN A 467 30.21 -13.00 2.68
N ARG A 468 30.41 -12.95 1.35
CA ARG A 468 30.36 -14.15 0.48
C ARG A 468 31.35 -15.24 0.86
N ALA A 469 32.56 -14.88 1.30
CA ALA A 469 33.58 -15.84 1.74
C ALA A 469 33.16 -16.63 3.01
N LEU A 470 32.20 -16.11 3.79
CA LEU A 470 31.68 -16.80 4.98
C LEU A 470 30.79 -18.00 4.61
N LEU A 471 30.42 -18.17 3.33
CA LEU A 471 29.71 -19.36 2.84
C LEU A 471 30.61 -20.61 2.85
N ASP A 472 31.93 -20.45 2.63
CA ASP A 472 32.90 -21.54 2.70
C ASP A 472 33.14 -22.02 4.14
N GLU A 473 32.91 -21.14 5.13
CA GLU A 473 32.92 -21.44 6.57
C GLU A 473 31.55 -21.84 7.14
N LEU A 474 30.46 -21.68 6.38
CA LEU A 474 29.09 -21.78 6.90
C LEU A 474 28.78 -23.22 7.30
N PRO A 475 28.52 -23.50 8.59
CA PRO A 475 28.23 -24.87 9.04
C PRO A 475 27.01 -25.42 8.30
N ALA A 476 27.03 -26.72 7.96
CA ALA A 476 26.03 -27.35 7.10
C ALA A 476 24.59 -27.14 7.59
N GLU A 477 24.41 -26.99 8.90
CA GLU A 477 23.12 -26.70 9.52
C GLU A 477 22.56 -25.29 9.28
N TRP A 478 23.37 -24.33 8.83
CA TRP A 478 22.94 -22.96 8.46
C TRP A 478 22.77 -22.79 6.95
N GLN A 479 23.21 -23.75 6.15
CA GLN A 479 23.07 -23.71 4.69
C GLN A 479 21.58 -23.83 4.32
N ALA A 480 21.06 -22.82 3.61
CA ALA A 480 19.70 -22.84 3.11
C ALA A 480 19.60 -23.70 1.83
N PRO A 481 18.44 -24.35 1.57
CA PRO A 481 18.23 -25.07 0.32
C PRO A 481 18.23 -24.13 -0.89
N GLU A 482 18.43 -24.70 -2.08
CA GLU A 482 18.16 -24.03 -3.34
C GLU A 482 16.70 -23.57 -3.39
N ARG A 483 16.45 -22.40 -4.00
CA ARG A 483 15.14 -21.77 -4.06
C ARG A 483 14.53 -21.88 -5.45
N GLU A 484 13.21 -22.02 -5.53
CA GLU A 484 12.49 -21.85 -6.79
C GLU A 484 12.76 -20.45 -7.38
N PRO A 485 12.83 -20.29 -8.72
CA PRO A 485 13.33 -19.07 -9.36
C PRO A 485 12.69 -17.77 -8.86
N TRP A 486 11.37 -17.74 -8.64
CA TRP A 486 10.66 -16.57 -8.13
C TRP A 486 11.09 -16.23 -6.69
N ALA A 487 11.15 -17.22 -5.79
CA ALA A 487 11.63 -17.04 -4.41
C ALA A 487 13.16 -16.79 -4.30
N ALA A 488 13.91 -16.95 -5.38
CA ALA A 488 15.32 -16.59 -5.51
C ALA A 488 15.52 -15.11 -5.93
N MET A 489 14.53 -14.47 -6.57
CA MET A 489 14.63 -13.07 -6.98
C MET A 489 14.85 -12.16 -5.77
N PHE A 490 15.82 -11.25 -5.89
CA PHE A 490 16.21 -10.32 -4.82
C PHE A 490 16.56 -11.00 -3.48
N SER A 491 17.08 -12.23 -3.56
CA SER A 491 17.59 -13.04 -2.45
C SER A 491 19.03 -13.50 -2.71
N SER A 492 19.74 -13.86 -1.63
CA SER A 492 21.11 -14.36 -1.71
C SER A 492 21.37 -15.34 -0.55
N PRO A 493 22.13 -16.45 -0.78
CA PRO A 493 22.55 -17.34 0.30
C PRO A 493 23.42 -16.63 1.35
N ILE A 494 24.00 -15.47 1.02
CA ILE A 494 24.75 -14.62 1.96
C ILE A 494 23.91 -14.25 3.20
N SER A 495 22.59 -14.06 3.05
CA SER A 495 21.69 -13.80 4.19
C SER A 495 21.68 -14.92 5.24
N ALA A 496 22.04 -16.16 4.87
CA ALA A 496 22.21 -17.27 5.82
C ALA A 496 23.50 -17.12 6.66
N ALA A 497 24.61 -16.69 6.04
CA ALA A 497 25.84 -16.39 6.75
C ALA A 497 25.70 -15.14 7.65
N GLU A 498 24.96 -14.13 7.20
CA GLU A 498 24.61 -12.95 8.00
C GLU A 498 23.75 -13.31 9.22
N ALA A 499 22.76 -14.19 9.04
CA ALA A 499 21.96 -14.74 10.14
C ALA A 499 22.82 -15.57 11.11
N TRP A 500 23.69 -16.45 10.61
CA TRP A 500 24.62 -17.24 11.40
C TRP A 500 25.55 -16.37 12.26
N LYS A 501 26.23 -15.38 11.67
CA LYS A 501 27.12 -14.48 12.43
C LYS A 501 26.34 -13.59 13.41
N THR A 502 25.12 -13.18 13.10
CA THR A 502 24.25 -12.47 14.06
C THR A 502 23.93 -13.36 15.29
N ARG A 503 23.61 -14.64 15.07
CA ARG A 503 23.24 -15.61 16.12
C ARG A 503 24.42 -16.17 16.94
N THR A 504 25.65 -16.08 16.42
CA THR A 504 26.85 -16.73 17.00
C THR A 504 28.02 -15.80 17.30
N ALA A 505 28.05 -14.59 16.74
CA ALA A 505 29.10 -13.59 16.89
C ALA A 505 28.49 -12.19 17.16
N VAL A 506 28.54 -11.28 16.18
CA VAL A 506 28.05 -9.90 16.28
C VAL A 506 27.91 -9.29 14.87
N ALA A 507 26.89 -8.46 14.66
CA ALA A 507 26.60 -7.80 13.40
C ALA A 507 26.17 -6.34 13.58
N LEU A 508 26.44 -5.51 12.56
CA LEU A 508 25.94 -4.15 12.40
C LEU A 508 24.78 -4.13 11.40
N TYR A 509 23.60 -3.74 11.83
CA TYR A 509 22.43 -3.46 10.98
C TYR A 509 22.23 -1.95 10.84
N ASP A 510 21.95 -1.47 9.63
CA ASP A 510 21.55 -0.07 9.41
C ASP A 510 20.06 0.12 9.71
N MET A 511 19.79 0.76 10.84
CA MET A 511 18.46 1.08 11.34
C MET A 511 18.09 2.56 11.10
N THR A 512 18.92 3.31 10.38
CA THR A 512 18.67 4.71 10.01
C THR A 512 17.30 4.93 9.35
N PRO A 513 16.85 4.08 8.39
CA PRO A 513 15.56 4.25 7.70
C PRO A 513 14.30 3.97 8.54
N LEU A 514 14.42 3.54 9.80
CA LEU A 514 13.28 3.43 10.72
C LEU A 514 12.76 4.85 11.04
N LYS A 515 11.52 5.17 10.68
CA LYS A 515 10.92 6.51 10.90
C LYS A 515 11.03 6.89 12.37
N ARG A 516 11.61 8.07 12.62
CA ARG A 516 12.10 8.50 13.93
C ARG A 516 11.58 9.88 14.26
N LEU A 517 10.82 9.98 15.35
CA LEU A 517 10.22 11.24 15.77
C LEU A 517 10.80 11.69 17.10
N ALA A 518 11.13 12.98 17.20
CA ALA A 518 11.27 13.66 18.49
C ALA A 518 9.89 14.22 18.89
N VAL A 519 9.51 14.04 20.15
CA VAL A 519 8.25 14.54 20.72
C VAL A 519 8.57 15.31 22.01
N ASN A 520 8.43 16.63 21.97
CA ASN A 520 8.99 17.55 22.95
C ASN A 520 7.95 18.49 23.57
N GLY A 521 8.15 18.85 24.84
CA GLY A 521 7.39 19.87 25.57
C GLY A 521 6.61 19.33 26.78
N PRO A 522 6.05 20.22 27.61
CA PRO A 522 5.37 19.85 28.86
C PRO A 522 4.15 18.96 28.64
N GLY A 523 3.49 19.07 27.48
CA GLY A 523 2.37 18.19 27.12
C GLY A 523 2.78 16.82 26.55
N ALA A 524 4.07 16.57 26.27
CA ALA A 524 4.51 15.42 25.49
C ALA A 524 4.18 14.08 26.18
N GLN A 525 4.37 14.01 27.50
CA GLN A 525 3.99 12.81 28.25
C GLN A 525 2.48 12.58 28.22
N GLU A 526 1.66 13.63 28.33
CA GLU A 526 0.20 13.52 28.33
C GLU A 526 -0.31 13.04 26.96
N LEU A 527 0.21 13.61 25.88
CA LEU A 527 -0.08 13.20 24.50
C LEU A 527 0.22 11.72 24.27
N LEU A 528 1.47 11.31 24.51
CA LEU A 528 1.91 9.93 24.27
C LEU A 528 1.23 8.91 25.20
N HIS A 529 0.85 9.33 26.41
CA HIS A 529 0.08 8.50 27.33
C HIS A 529 -1.41 8.42 26.95
N ARG A 530 -1.98 9.42 26.26
CA ARG A 530 -3.34 9.36 25.71
C ARG A 530 -3.43 8.54 24.43
N LEU A 531 -2.48 8.69 23.51
CA LEU A 531 -2.56 8.07 22.17
C LEU A 531 -2.13 6.60 22.11
N SER A 532 -1.23 6.16 23.00
CA SER A 532 -0.71 4.78 22.97
C SER A 532 -1.37 3.84 23.99
N THR A 533 -1.24 2.53 23.82
CA THR A 533 -1.67 1.50 24.80
C THR A 533 -0.74 1.35 26.01
N GLY A 534 0.48 1.88 25.92
CA GLY A 534 1.56 1.64 26.89
C GLY A 534 1.55 2.60 28.07
N ASN A 535 2.11 2.17 29.22
CA ASN A 535 2.35 3.10 30.33
C ASN A 535 3.60 3.95 30.04
N ILE A 536 3.39 5.18 29.56
CA ILE A 536 4.42 6.18 29.26
C ILE A 536 4.80 7.02 30.49
N ALA A 537 4.01 6.98 31.58
CA ALA A 537 4.22 7.76 32.81
C ALA A 537 5.31 7.17 33.73
N LYS A 538 6.38 6.63 33.13
CA LYS A 538 7.57 6.09 33.78
C LYS A 538 8.63 7.19 33.93
N LYS A 539 9.58 7.03 34.86
CA LYS A 539 10.78 7.88 34.93
C LYS A 539 11.62 7.77 33.65
N PRO A 540 12.38 8.82 33.28
CA PRO A 540 13.28 8.81 32.11
C PRO A 540 14.25 7.62 32.05
N GLY A 541 14.82 7.41 30.87
CA GLY A 541 15.57 6.21 30.49
C GLY A 541 14.69 4.98 30.23
N ALA A 542 13.36 5.13 30.14
CA ALA A 542 12.44 4.02 29.91
C ALA A 542 12.12 3.85 28.42
N VAL A 543 12.22 2.63 27.90
CA VAL A 543 11.71 2.25 26.58
C VAL A 543 10.43 1.43 26.75
N THR A 544 9.44 1.65 25.89
CA THR A 544 8.14 0.95 25.93
C THR A 544 7.66 0.67 24.51
N TYR A 545 7.48 -0.61 24.18
CA TYR A 545 6.72 -1.03 23.01
C TYR A 545 5.22 -0.94 23.35
N CYS A 546 4.45 -0.30 22.48
CA CYS A 546 3.01 -0.14 22.61
C CYS A 546 2.37 0.08 21.23
N LEU A 547 1.04 0.14 21.19
CA LEU A 547 0.27 0.35 19.96
C LEU A 547 -0.34 1.74 19.96
N LEU A 548 -0.52 2.33 18.78
CA LEU A 548 -1.50 3.38 18.54
C LEU A 548 -2.77 2.68 18.03
N LEU A 549 -3.94 3.06 18.56
CA LEU A 549 -5.22 2.46 18.20
C LEU A 549 -6.18 3.49 17.62
N GLU A 550 -7.06 3.02 16.75
CA GLU A 550 -8.28 3.74 16.37
C GLU A 550 -9.31 3.71 17.52
N HIS A 551 -10.32 4.58 17.45
CA HIS A 551 -11.34 4.70 18.51
C HIS A 551 -12.15 3.43 18.78
N ASP A 552 -12.15 2.46 17.86
CA ASP A 552 -12.79 1.15 18.04
C ASP A 552 -11.83 0.04 18.52
N GLY A 553 -10.53 0.31 18.63
CA GLY A 553 -9.50 -0.68 18.99
C GLY A 553 -8.86 -1.42 17.80
N GLY A 554 -9.08 -0.97 16.56
CA GLY A 554 -8.20 -1.28 15.43
C GLY A 554 -6.77 -0.78 15.67
N ILE A 555 -5.74 -1.48 15.16
CA ILE A 555 -4.32 -1.07 15.33
C ILE A 555 -3.96 -0.06 14.23
N ARG A 556 -3.83 1.21 14.63
CA ARG A 556 -3.34 2.26 13.74
C ARG A 556 -1.85 2.09 13.44
N SER A 557 -1.05 1.68 14.43
CA SER A 557 0.39 1.38 14.28
C SER A 557 0.94 0.69 15.53
N ASP A 558 2.12 0.07 15.45
CA ASP A 558 2.93 -0.31 16.61
C ASP A 558 4.19 0.57 16.72
N VAL A 559 4.53 0.98 17.96
CA VAL A 559 5.51 2.04 18.21
C VAL A 559 6.40 1.72 19.40
N THR A 560 7.65 2.20 19.33
CA THR A 560 8.60 2.14 20.45
C THR A 560 8.83 3.54 20.98
N VAL A 561 8.34 3.80 22.20
CA VAL A 561 8.47 5.10 22.89
C VAL A 561 9.62 5.04 23.90
N ALA A 562 10.64 5.88 23.71
CA ALA A 562 11.77 6.06 24.61
C ALA A 562 11.70 7.42 25.29
N ARG A 563 11.49 7.47 26.61
CA ARG A 563 11.52 8.71 27.39
C ARG A 563 12.97 9.07 27.72
N LEU A 564 13.52 10.08 27.03
CA LEU A 564 14.90 10.53 27.18
C LEU A 564 15.04 11.43 28.43
N ALA A 565 14.21 12.45 28.54
CA ALA A 565 14.15 13.36 29.68
C ALA A 565 12.71 13.52 30.22
N GLU A 566 12.44 14.53 31.03
CA GLU A 566 11.09 14.79 31.54
C GLU A 566 10.13 15.21 30.40
N GLU A 567 10.56 16.12 29.53
CA GLU A 567 9.78 16.68 28.41
C GLU A 567 10.34 16.26 27.03
N ASP A 568 11.15 15.20 26.97
CA ASP A 568 11.80 14.74 25.74
C ASP A 568 11.62 13.22 25.54
N PHE A 569 11.12 12.86 24.37
CA PHE A 569 10.78 11.51 23.96
C PHE A 569 11.23 11.27 22.52
N GLN A 570 11.88 10.13 22.28
CA GLN A 570 12.15 9.62 20.94
C GLN A 570 11.21 8.45 20.64
N LEU A 571 10.61 8.46 19.45
CA LEU A 571 9.75 7.39 18.96
C LEU A 571 10.38 6.72 17.72
N GLY A 572 10.35 5.39 17.69
CA GLY A 572 10.36 4.62 16.45
C GLY A 572 8.91 4.30 16.05
N VAL A 573 8.53 4.63 14.81
CA VAL A 573 7.18 4.43 14.24
C VAL A 573 7.28 3.82 12.83
N ASN A 574 6.15 3.45 12.22
CA ASN A 574 6.16 2.70 10.96
C ASN A 574 6.26 3.57 9.71
N SER A 575 5.55 4.71 9.65
CA SER A 575 5.39 5.48 8.40
C SER A 575 5.17 6.98 8.62
N ASN A 576 5.05 7.74 7.53
CA ASN A 576 4.68 9.15 7.59
C ASN A 576 3.20 9.38 8.03
N VAL A 577 2.34 8.35 7.91
CA VAL A 577 0.96 8.33 8.46
C VAL A 577 0.95 8.43 9.99
N ASP A 578 1.97 7.88 10.67
CA ASP A 578 2.17 8.03 12.12
C ASP A 578 2.65 9.43 12.50
N PHE A 579 3.56 10.01 11.70
CA PHE A 579 4.06 11.35 11.90
C PHE A 579 2.94 12.38 11.86
N ASP A 580 2.10 12.34 10.81
CA ASP A 580 1.01 13.29 10.65
C ASP A 580 -0.09 13.10 11.71
N TYR A 581 -0.43 11.86 12.08
CA TYR A 581 -1.35 11.60 13.20
C TYR A 581 -0.87 12.22 14.52
N LEU A 582 0.37 11.94 14.91
CA LEU A 582 0.96 12.47 16.15
C LEU A 582 1.10 14.00 16.12
N ARG A 583 1.44 14.56 14.95
CA ARG A 583 1.60 16.01 14.71
C ARG A 583 0.27 16.76 14.75
N VAL A 584 -0.79 16.21 14.17
CA VAL A 584 -2.15 16.75 14.22
C VAL A 584 -2.72 16.69 15.64
N GLU A 585 -2.53 15.58 16.36
CA GLU A 585 -2.96 15.46 17.76
C GLU A 585 -2.17 16.37 18.72
N ALA A 586 -0.87 16.54 18.50
CA ALA A 586 -0.04 17.52 19.21
C ALA A 586 -0.55 18.96 18.99
N ARG A 587 -0.90 19.31 17.74
CA ARG A 587 -1.47 20.63 17.40
C ARG A 587 -2.82 20.86 18.07
N LYS A 588 -3.73 19.87 18.04
CA LYS A 588 -5.04 19.93 18.74
C LYS A 588 -4.86 20.15 20.25
N GLN A 589 -3.95 19.38 20.88
CA GLN A 589 -3.68 19.51 22.32
C GLN A 589 -3.10 20.89 22.67
N SER A 590 -2.11 21.35 21.89
CA SER A 590 -1.45 22.66 22.10
C SER A 590 -2.39 23.85 21.90
N ALA A 591 -3.40 23.71 21.03
CA ALA A 591 -4.43 24.72 20.83
C ALA A 591 -5.49 24.73 21.95
N ALA A 592 -5.76 23.57 22.58
CA ALA A 592 -6.69 23.45 23.70
C ALA A 592 -6.07 23.92 25.03
N ASP A 593 -4.77 23.65 25.25
CA ASP A 593 -4.01 24.14 26.41
C ASP A 593 -2.58 24.53 25.98
N PRO A 594 -2.31 25.83 25.73
CA PRO A 594 -0.98 26.31 25.36
C PRO A 594 0.10 26.10 26.43
N ALA A 595 -0.26 25.85 27.70
CA ALA A 595 0.71 25.48 28.74
C ALA A 595 1.16 24.01 28.62
N LYS A 596 0.42 23.19 27.87
CA LYS A 596 0.74 21.80 27.52
C LYS A 596 1.10 21.65 26.03
N TRP A 597 1.80 22.63 25.47
CA TRP A 597 2.28 22.55 24.10
C TRP A 597 3.13 21.30 23.86
N VAL A 598 3.05 20.79 22.63
CA VAL A 598 3.86 19.66 22.15
C VAL A 598 4.33 19.94 20.72
N HIS A 599 5.60 19.69 20.46
CA HIS A 599 6.16 19.64 19.11
C HIS A 599 6.50 18.20 18.74
N VAL A 600 6.23 17.83 17.48
CA VAL A 600 6.51 16.52 16.89
C VAL A 600 7.33 16.76 15.63
N THR A 601 8.53 16.19 15.56
CA THR A 601 9.51 16.46 14.51
C THR A 601 10.07 15.16 13.96
N ASP A 602 10.01 14.95 12.64
CA ASP A 602 10.75 13.87 11.98
C ASP A 602 12.26 14.18 12.03
N ILE A 603 13.03 13.32 12.70
CA ILE A 603 14.48 13.41 12.85
C ILE A 603 15.20 12.26 12.12
N THR A 604 14.50 11.49 11.29
CA THR A 604 15.04 10.32 10.56
C THR A 604 16.18 10.74 9.62
N GLY A 605 16.09 11.91 8.99
CA GLY A 605 17.11 12.42 8.07
C GLY A 605 18.29 13.15 8.73
N SER A 606 18.17 13.56 10.00
CA SER A 606 19.21 14.27 10.76
C SER A 606 19.96 13.39 11.76
N THR A 607 19.51 12.15 11.93
CA THR A 607 20.11 11.13 12.80
C THR A 607 20.46 9.87 12.02
N CYS A 608 21.15 8.95 12.67
CA CYS A 608 21.39 7.60 12.15
C CYS A 608 21.26 6.57 13.27
N CYS A 609 21.15 5.29 12.91
CA CYS A 609 21.10 4.22 13.90
C CYS A 609 21.84 2.97 13.43
N ILE A 610 22.64 2.40 14.34
CA ILE A 610 23.24 1.08 14.19
C ILE A 610 22.56 0.12 15.17
N GLY A 611 21.96 -0.95 14.65
CA GLY A 611 21.62 -2.13 15.44
C GLY A 611 22.87 -2.97 15.64
N LEU A 612 23.54 -2.85 16.79
CA LEU A 612 24.67 -3.69 17.18
C LEU A 612 24.12 -4.90 17.94
N TRP A 613 24.03 -6.05 17.29
CA TRP A 613 23.38 -7.24 17.84
C TRP A 613 24.19 -8.53 17.67
N GLY A 614 24.09 -9.40 18.66
CA GLY A 614 24.73 -10.72 18.71
C GLY A 614 25.36 -11.01 20.08
N PRO A 615 25.67 -12.27 20.41
CA PRO A 615 26.22 -12.65 21.72
C PRO A 615 27.51 -11.92 22.10
N LEU A 616 28.32 -11.47 21.13
CA LEU A 616 29.58 -10.75 21.38
C LEU A 616 29.43 -9.20 21.39
N ALA A 617 28.21 -8.67 21.29
CA ALA A 617 27.97 -7.21 21.22
C ALA A 617 28.58 -6.42 22.41
N ARG A 618 28.61 -7.01 23.61
CA ARG A 618 29.27 -6.42 24.79
C ARG A 618 30.78 -6.30 24.64
N GLU A 619 31.44 -7.34 24.12
CA GLU A 619 32.89 -7.37 23.93
C GLU A 619 33.35 -6.34 22.89
N VAL A 620 32.56 -6.13 21.83
CA VAL A 620 32.81 -5.08 20.83
C VAL A 620 32.74 -3.69 21.44
N ILE A 621 31.60 -3.33 22.07
CA ILE A 621 31.37 -1.96 22.52
C ILE A 621 32.24 -1.60 23.73
N GLY A 622 32.58 -2.56 24.60
CA GLY A 622 33.45 -2.35 25.77
C GLY A 622 34.89 -1.93 25.45
N LYS A 623 35.34 -2.09 24.20
CA LYS A 623 36.65 -1.59 23.73
C LYS A 623 36.64 -0.10 23.37
N VAL A 624 35.46 0.42 23.03
CA VAL A 624 35.27 1.80 22.54
C VAL A 624 34.38 2.64 23.44
N SER A 625 33.78 2.07 24.48
CA SER A 625 33.00 2.78 25.49
C SER A 625 33.42 2.36 26.89
N SER A 626 33.57 3.34 27.79
CA SER A 626 33.78 3.11 29.23
C SER A 626 32.47 3.13 30.04
N ASP A 627 31.32 3.21 29.36
CA ASP A 627 30.01 3.20 30.01
C ASP A 627 29.60 1.78 30.42
N ASP A 628 28.99 1.66 31.61
CA ASP A 628 28.44 0.38 32.06
C ASP A 628 27.25 -0.04 31.18
N LEU A 629 27.51 -1.07 30.36
CA LEU A 629 26.58 -1.75 29.47
C LEU A 629 26.38 -3.23 29.87
N THR A 630 26.70 -3.57 31.12
CA THR A 630 26.27 -4.82 31.75
C THR A 630 24.75 -4.83 31.95
N ASN A 631 24.21 -5.92 32.50
CA ASN A 631 22.80 -5.94 32.87
C ASN A 631 22.43 -4.88 33.91
N ASP A 632 23.33 -4.51 34.83
CA ASP A 632 23.00 -3.53 35.86
C ASP A 632 23.12 -2.09 35.40
N GLY A 633 24.12 -1.77 34.56
CA GLY A 633 24.26 -0.47 33.91
C GLY A 633 23.16 -0.15 32.90
N LEU A 634 22.78 -1.11 32.05
CA LEU A 634 21.68 -0.94 31.09
C LEU A 634 20.80 -2.19 30.96
N LYS A 635 19.67 -2.16 31.67
CA LYS A 635 18.63 -3.21 31.68
C LYS A 635 17.85 -3.24 30.37
N TYR A 636 17.33 -4.40 30.01
CA TYR A 636 16.46 -4.57 28.83
C TYR A 636 15.28 -3.60 28.85
N PHE A 637 14.93 -3.00 27.70
CA PHE A 637 13.93 -1.93 27.57
C PHE A 637 14.23 -0.67 28.41
N ARG A 638 15.51 -0.30 28.47
CA ARG A 638 15.97 1.00 28.96
C ARG A 638 16.80 1.71 27.89
N THR A 639 16.91 3.02 28.02
CA THR A 639 17.77 3.90 27.22
C THR A 639 18.68 4.72 28.14
N LYS A 640 19.87 5.05 27.65
CA LYS A 640 20.90 5.85 28.33
C LYS A 640 21.79 6.54 27.29
N GLU A 641 22.24 7.76 27.57
CA GLU A 641 23.35 8.38 26.86
C GLU A 641 24.68 7.75 27.27
N ILE A 642 25.53 7.44 26.28
CA ILE A 642 26.87 6.87 26.43
C ILE A 642 27.85 7.57 25.49
N SER A 643 29.15 7.40 25.73
CA SER A 643 30.19 7.78 24.77
C SER A 643 30.80 6.57 24.07
N VAL A 644 30.89 6.59 22.74
CA VAL A 644 31.56 5.57 21.92
C VAL A 644 32.70 6.22 21.15
N GLY A 645 33.94 6.02 21.59
CA GLY A 645 35.15 6.63 21.01
C GLY A 645 35.13 8.16 20.99
N GLY A 646 34.42 8.79 21.94
CA GLY A 646 34.18 10.23 22.01
C GLY A 646 32.88 10.69 21.35
N ILE A 647 32.20 9.83 20.57
CA ILE A 647 30.90 10.15 19.95
C ILE A 647 29.78 10.06 20.99
N PRO A 648 28.89 11.07 21.11
CA PRO A 648 27.69 10.96 21.93
C PRO A 648 26.67 10.03 21.27
N VAL A 649 26.17 9.05 22.02
CA VAL A 649 25.23 8.02 21.53
C VAL A 649 24.10 7.81 22.54
N THR A 650 22.85 7.84 22.08
CA THR A 650 21.71 7.31 22.84
C THR A 650 21.60 5.81 22.57
N ALA A 651 21.91 4.97 23.56
CA ALA A 651 21.85 3.52 23.44
C ALA A 651 20.54 2.99 24.03
N MET A 652 19.72 2.33 23.20
CA MET A 652 18.48 1.68 23.62
C MET A 652 18.65 0.16 23.64
N ARG A 653 18.41 -0.50 24.77
CA ARG A 653 18.59 -1.95 24.89
C ARG A 653 17.34 -2.73 24.48
N LEU A 654 17.23 -2.94 23.18
CA LEU A 654 16.30 -3.86 22.51
C LEU A 654 16.96 -4.45 21.25
N SER A 655 16.36 -5.52 20.70
CA SER A 655 16.82 -6.14 19.45
C SER A 655 15.67 -6.71 18.67
N TYR A 656 15.50 -6.25 17.44
CA TYR A 656 14.49 -6.73 16.50
C TYR A 656 14.88 -8.07 15.82
N VAL A 657 16.14 -8.50 15.97
CA VAL A 657 16.63 -9.83 15.55
C VAL A 657 16.67 -10.85 16.70
N GLY A 658 16.43 -10.42 17.94
CA GLY A 658 16.27 -11.30 19.10
C GLY A 658 17.55 -11.69 19.85
N GLU A 659 18.65 -10.95 19.69
CA GLU A 659 19.92 -11.19 20.38
C GLU A 659 20.25 -10.09 21.39
N LEU A 660 21.30 -10.32 22.19
CA LEU A 660 21.94 -9.29 23.00
C LEU A 660 22.40 -8.11 22.13
N GLY A 661 22.28 -6.89 22.66
CA GLY A 661 22.80 -5.69 22.03
C GLY A 661 21.87 -4.48 22.16
N TRP A 662 22.06 -3.49 21.27
CA TRP A 662 21.41 -2.19 21.34
C TRP A 662 21.14 -1.59 19.97
N GLU A 663 20.14 -0.72 19.93
CA GLU A 663 20.03 0.33 18.92
C GLU A 663 20.85 1.53 19.39
N LEU A 664 21.80 1.98 18.56
CA LEU A 664 22.77 3.02 18.87
C LEU A 664 22.50 4.26 18.00
N TYR A 665 21.92 5.29 18.61
CA TYR A 665 21.46 6.51 17.94
C TYR A 665 22.42 7.68 18.10
N THR A 666 22.75 8.38 17.02
CA THR A 666 23.54 9.63 17.04
C THR A 666 23.17 10.56 15.87
N THR A 667 23.67 11.79 15.86
CA THR A 667 23.46 12.74 14.74
C THR A 667 24.18 12.25 13.48
N ALA A 668 23.64 12.59 12.30
CA ALA A 668 24.15 12.07 11.03
C ALA A 668 25.64 12.38 10.78
N GLU A 669 26.13 13.51 11.30
CA GLU A 669 27.55 13.94 11.21
C GLU A 669 28.54 12.95 11.85
N TYR A 670 28.13 12.26 12.91
CA TYR A 670 28.98 11.31 13.63
C TYR A 670 28.81 9.87 13.15
N GLY A 671 27.78 9.56 12.36
CA GLY A 671 27.39 8.20 12.00
C GLY A 671 28.51 7.38 11.38
N LEU A 672 29.19 7.93 10.37
CA LEU A 672 30.33 7.26 9.72
C LEU A 672 31.46 6.94 10.73
N LYS A 673 31.73 7.84 11.69
CA LYS A 673 32.76 7.62 12.70
C LYS A 673 32.33 6.59 13.75
N LEU A 674 31.05 6.56 14.12
CA LEU A 674 30.48 5.53 15.00
C LEU A 674 30.59 4.14 14.37
N TRP A 675 30.26 4.02 13.08
CA TRP A 675 30.42 2.80 12.30
C TRP A 675 31.88 2.32 12.32
N ASP A 676 32.82 3.18 11.94
CA ASP A 676 34.25 2.83 11.86
C ASP A 676 34.83 2.38 13.21
N LEU A 677 34.38 2.99 14.32
CA LEU A 677 34.77 2.60 15.67
C LEU A 677 34.28 1.20 16.06
N LEU A 678 32.99 0.92 15.81
CA LEU A 678 32.39 -0.38 16.14
C LEU A 678 32.91 -1.50 15.23
N PHE A 679 33.07 -1.22 13.93
CA PHE A 679 33.55 -2.20 12.97
C PHE A 679 35.00 -2.59 13.24
N GLU A 680 35.91 -1.65 13.52
CA GLU A 680 37.30 -1.98 13.86
C GLU A 680 37.41 -2.74 15.20
N ALA A 681 36.69 -2.30 16.24
CA ALA A 681 36.68 -2.96 17.55
C ALA A 681 36.18 -4.42 17.50
N GLY A 682 35.30 -4.73 16.54
CA GLY A 682 34.70 -6.05 16.39
C GLY A 682 35.46 -7.05 15.51
N ARG A 683 36.58 -6.67 14.88
CA ARG A 683 37.25 -7.52 13.86
C ARG A 683 37.73 -8.87 14.41
N GLU A 684 38.33 -8.89 15.60
CA GLU A 684 38.74 -10.14 16.26
C GLU A 684 37.54 -11.00 16.73
N HIS A 685 36.35 -10.40 16.84
CA HIS A 685 35.10 -11.07 17.17
C HIS A 685 34.31 -11.50 15.92
N GLY A 686 34.89 -11.33 14.72
CA GLY A 686 34.24 -11.69 13.45
C GLY A 686 33.02 -10.84 13.11
N ILE A 687 33.04 -9.54 13.45
CA ILE A 687 31.94 -8.62 13.15
C ILE A 687 31.71 -8.49 11.64
N ILE A 688 30.44 -8.38 11.28
CA ILE A 688 29.98 -8.15 9.90
C ILE A 688 29.02 -6.95 9.83
N ALA A 689 28.82 -6.43 8.63
CA ALA A 689 27.57 -5.74 8.31
C ALA A 689 26.52 -6.77 7.89
N ALA A 690 25.25 -6.60 8.27
CA ALA A 690 24.16 -7.53 7.94
C ALA A 690 22.93 -6.79 7.40
N GLY A 691 22.29 -7.38 6.39
CA GLY A 691 21.24 -6.74 5.61
C GLY A 691 19.82 -7.20 5.93
N ARG A 692 18.84 -6.57 5.26
CA ARG A 692 17.41 -6.85 5.46
C ARG A 692 16.99 -8.29 5.15
N GLY A 693 17.73 -9.02 4.31
CA GLY A 693 17.48 -10.44 4.03
C GLY A 693 17.70 -11.34 5.25
N ALA A 694 18.69 -11.02 6.09
CA ALA A 694 18.87 -11.67 7.39
C ALA A 694 17.88 -11.12 8.43
N PHE A 695 17.74 -9.79 8.53
CA PHE A 695 16.83 -9.13 9.48
C PHE A 695 15.39 -9.66 9.43
N ASN A 696 14.82 -9.77 8.22
CA ASN A 696 13.44 -10.23 8.01
C ASN A 696 13.24 -11.70 8.42
N SER A 697 14.27 -12.54 8.26
CA SER A 697 14.26 -13.92 8.77
C SER A 697 14.28 -13.94 10.30
N LEU A 698 15.26 -13.27 10.90
CA LEU A 698 15.52 -13.28 12.34
C LEU A 698 14.35 -12.67 13.14
N ARG A 699 13.62 -11.67 12.60
CA ARG A 699 12.42 -11.09 13.26
C ARG A 699 11.22 -12.04 13.24
N LEU A 700 11.06 -12.83 12.17
CA LEU A 700 9.98 -13.81 12.04
C LEU A 700 10.20 -15.02 12.98
N GLU A 701 11.46 -15.42 13.17
CA GLU A 701 11.83 -16.41 14.20
C GLU A 701 11.48 -15.95 15.63
N LYS A 702 11.50 -14.63 15.90
CA LYS A 702 11.06 -14.04 17.17
C LYS A 702 9.56 -13.69 17.23
N GLY A 703 8.80 -13.94 16.16
CA GLY A 703 7.39 -13.58 16.07
C GLY A 703 7.11 -12.08 16.21
N TYR A 704 8.07 -11.22 15.86
CA TYR A 704 7.81 -9.78 15.86
C TYR A 704 6.96 -9.43 14.64
N ARG A 705 5.81 -8.78 14.90
CA ARG A 705 4.84 -8.37 13.87
C ARG A 705 5.37 -7.16 13.09
N LEU A 706 4.98 -7.07 11.83
CA LEU A 706 5.17 -5.92 10.96
C LEU A 706 3.82 -5.29 10.64
N TRP A 707 3.62 -4.04 11.03
CA TRP A 707 2.41 -3.30 10.68
C TRP A 707 2.26 -3.11 9.15
N GLY A 708 1.02 -2.96 8.68
CA GLY A 708 0.67 -2.91 7.27
C GLY A 708 0.65 -4.29 6.58
N THR A 709 1.10 -5.34 7.27
CA THR A 709 1.11 -6.73 6.74
C THR A 709 0.54 -7.72 7.75
N ASP A 710 1.17 -7.88 8.92
CA ASP A 710 0.72 -8.81 9.97
C ASP A 710 -0.50 -8.26 10.72
N MET A 711 -0.60 -6.94 10.88
CA MET A 711 -1.76 -6.25 11.43
C MET A 711 -1.96 -4.86 10.79
N THR A 712 -3.22 -4.42 10.79
CA THR A 712 -3.76 -3.20 10.17
C THR A 712 -4.91 -2.68 11.04
N THR A 713 -5.59 -1.60 10.68
CA THR A 713 -6.74 -1.08 11.45
C THR A 713 -7.91 -2.07 11.58
N GLU A 714 -7.97 -3.12 10.76
CA GLU A 714 -8.94 -4.21 10.83
C GLU A 714 -8.72 -5.16 12.02
N HIS A 715 -7.58 -5.05 12.72
CA HIS A 715 -7.13 -5.93 13.81
C HIS A 715 -6.53 -5.03 14.91
N HIS A 716 -6.89 -4.96 16.20
CA HIS A 716 -7.34 -5.92 17.20
C HIS A 716 -6.16 -6.66 17.90
N PRO A 717 -5.58 -6.08 18.97
CA PRO A 717 -4.34 -6.54 19.62
C PRO A 717 -4.34 -7.99 20.11
N TYR A 718 -5.43 -8.46 20.71
CA TYR A 718 -5.51 -9.82 21.25
C TYR A 718 -5.47 -10.88 20.14
N GLN A 719 -6.17 -10.62 19.02
CA GLN A 719 -6.19 -11.50 17.86
C GLN A 719 -4.84 -11.53 17.11
N SER A 720 -4.09 -10.42 17.19
CA SER A 720 -2.76 -10.27 16.57
C SER A 720 -1.62 -10.86 17.42
N GLY A 721 -1.90 -11.39 18.63
CA GLY A 721 -0.89 -11.82 19.61
C GLY A 721 -0.22 -10.68 20.40
N LEU A 722 -0.60 -9.42 20.14
CA LEU A 722 0.03 -8.21 20.71
C LEU A 722 -0.59 -7.73 22.03
N GLY A 723 -1.48 -8.52 22.63
CA GLY A 723 -2.18 -8.17 23.88
C GLY A 723 -1.27 -7.86 25.08
N PHE A 724 0.00 -8.28 25.06
CA PHE A 724 1.01 -7.95 26.08
C PHE A 724 1.44 -6.47 26.08
N SER A 725 1.23 -5.75 24.98
CA SER A 725 1.60 -4.33 24.80
C SER A 725 0.53 -3.36 25.33
N VAL A 726 -0.60 -3.89 25.80
CA VAL A 726 -1.69 -3.14 26.44
C VAL A 726 -1.44 -3.11 27.96
N ALA A 727 -1.23 -1.92 28.52
CA ALA A 727 -0.94 -1.79 29.94
C ALA A 727 -2.18 -2.12 30.80
N LYS A 728 -2.12 -3.22 31.56
CA LYS A 728 -3.25 -3.86 32.26
C LYS A 728 -4.19 -2.91 33.00
N ASP A 729 -3.64 -1.98 33.77
CA ASP A 729 -4.38 -1.10 34.68
C ASP A 729 -4.58 0.31 34.12
N LYS A 730 -4.33 0.51 32.82
CA LYS A 730 -4.40 1.80 32.14
C LYS A 730 -5.80 2.05 31.60
N VAL A 731 -6.30 3.27 31.76
CA VAL A 731 -7.58 3.75 31.23
C VAL A 731 -7.40 5.08 30.50
N GLY A 732 -8.41 5.52 29.74
CA GLY A 732 -8.39 6.84 29.09
C GLY A 732 -7.44 7.01 27.90
N PHE A 733 -6.97 5.90 27.31
CA PHE A 733 -6.25 5.92 26.03
C PHE A 733 -7.21 5.69 24.85
N VAL A 734 -6.80 6.08 23.63
CA VAL A 734 -7.63 5.92 22.42
C VAL A 734 -7.97 4.44 22.20
N GLY A 735 -9.24 4.14 21.93
CA GLY A 735 -9.73 2.77 21.75
C GLY A 735 -9.92 1.93 23.03
N ALA A 736 -9.61 2.46 24.22
CA ALA A 736 -9.62 1.67 25.47
C ALA A 736 -10.96 0.98 25.78
N GLU A 737 -12.09 1.70 25.66
CA GLU A 737 -13.42 1.17 25.96
C GLU A 737 -13.85 0.09 24.96
N ALA A 738 -13.64 0.34 23.66
CA ALA A 738 -13.97 -0.60 22.60
C ALA A 738 -13.08 -1.86 22.64
N LEU A 739 -11.79 -1.70 22.97
CA LEU A 739 -10.87 -2.82 23.20
C LEU A 739 -11.29 -3.66 24.42
N ALA A 740 -11.74 -3.02 25.51
CA ALA A 740 -12.26 -3.74 26.67
C ALA A 740 -13.55 -4.51 26.33
N ALA A 741 -14.47 -3.93 25.56
CA ALA A 741 -15.69 -4.61 25.10
C ALA A 741 -15.39 -5.77 24.14
N ARG A 742 -14.45 -5.61 23.21
CA ARG A 742 -14.03 -6.66 22.26
C ARG A 742 -13.25 -7.80 22.92
N LYS A 743 -12.53 -7.55 24.01
CA LYS A 743 -11.79 -8.57 24.77
C LYS A 743 -12.69 -9.69 25.31
N GLU A 744 -13.94 -9.38 25.64
CA GLU A 744 -14.92 -10.34 26.17
C GLU A 744 -15.71 -11.05 25.05
N GLN A 745 -15.38 -10.79 23.77
CA GLN A 745 -15.98 -11.45 22.60
C GLN A 745 -15.05 -12.54 22.05
N PRO A 746 -15.58 -13.67 21.56
CA PRO A 746 -14.75 -14.69 20.92
C PRO A 746 -14.17 -14.16 19.60
N ALA A 747 -12.87 -14.36 19.40
CA ALA A 747 -12.21 -14.04 18.14
C ALA A 747 -12.69 -14.98 17.03
N GLU A 748 -13.06 -14.45 15.86
CA GLU A 748 -13.35 -15.27 14.68
C GLU A 748 -12.07 -15.74 14.00
N LYS A 749 -11.09 -14.83 13.86
CA LYS A 749 -9.74 -15.10 13.34
C LYS A 749 -8.66 -14.68 14.32
N VAL A 750 -7.50 -15.32 14.23
CA VAL A 750 -6.27 -15.01 14.97
C VAL A 750 -5.06 -15.13 14.03
N LEU A 751 -4.02 -14.35 14.30
CA LEU A 751 -2.75 -14.44 13.59
C LEU A 751 -1.98 -15.66 14.12
N ARG A 752 -1.58 -16.57 13.22
CA ARG A 752 -0.84 -17.80 13.54
C ARG A 752 0.52 -17.81 12.88
N CYS A 753 1.52 -18.36 13.57
CA CYS A 753 2.79 -18.77 12.96
C CYS A 753 2.60 -20.14 12.28
N LEU A 754 3.12 -20.28 11.06
CA LEU A 754 3.16 -21.50 10.27
C LEU A 754 4.62 -21.83 9.96
N THR A 755 4.96 -23.11 9.93
CA THR A 755 6.22 -23.56 9.31
C THR A 755 5.95 -24.60 8.25
N VAL A 756 6.58 -24.45 7.10
CA VAL A 756 6.41 -25.37 5.97
C VAL A 756 7.09 -26.71 6.26
N ASP A 757 6.39 -27.79 5.95
CA ASP A 757 6.74 -29.14 6.43
C ASP A 757 7.87 -29.79 5.62
N ASP A 758 8.01 -29.46 4.33
CA ASP A 758 9.09 -29.97 3.46
C ASP A 758 10.46 -29.29 3.70
N GLY A 759 10.47 -28.16 4.41
CA GLY A 759 11.68 -27.39 4.70
C GLY A 759 12.25 -26.60 3.52
N THR A 760 11.63 -26.59 2.35
CA THR A 760 12.19 -26.00 1.11
C THR A 760 11.23 -25.05 0.37
N SER A 761 9.92 -25.29 0.40
CA SER A 761 8.92 -24.50 -0.36
C SER A 761 8.69 -23.11 0.26
N ILE A 762 9.46 -22.12 -0.19
CA ILE A 762 9.37 -20.73 0.29
C ILE A 762 8.20 -19.98 -0.37
N VAL A 763 7.27 -19.52 0.46
CA VAL A 763 6.21 -18.55 0.12
C VAL A 763 6.66 -17.11 0.46
N LEU A 764 5.98 -16.09 -0.08
CA LEU A 764 6.44 -14.69 -0.07
C LEU A 764 5.46 -13.68 0.53
N GLY A 765 4.17 -14.00 0.62
CA GLY A 765 3.10 -13.14 1.13
C GLY A 765 1.90 -13.07 0.19
N LYS A 766 0.70 -12.94 0.79
CA LYS A 766 -0.64 -12.92 0.15
C LYS A 766 -1.16 -14.27 -0.35
N GLU A 767 -0.39 -15.35 -0.29
CA GLU A 767 -0.85 -16.69 -0.66
C GLU A 767 -2.04 -17.15 0.21
N PRO A 768 -3.06 -17.80 -0.35
CA PRO A 768 -4.20 -18.31 0.41
C PRO A 768 -3.80 -19.55 1.23
N VAL A 769 -4.36 -19.64 2.42
CA VAL A 769 -4.13 -20.75 3.36
C VAL A 769 -5.43 -21.52 3.59
N TYR A 770 -5.34 -22.84 3.42
CA TYR A 770 -6.44 -23.78 3.43
C TYR A 770 -6.44 -24.62 4.70
N VAL A 771 -7.63 -24.84 5.24
CA VAL A 771 -7.90 -25.67 6.42
C VAL A 771 -8.91 -26.72 6.00
N GLY A 772 -8.56 -28.01 6.07
CA GLY A 772 -9.44 -29.10 5.63
C GLY A 772 -9.86 -29.01 4.15
N GLY A 773 -9.01 -28.45 3.29
CA GLY A 773 -9.29 -28.25 1.87
C GLY A 773 -10.11 -26.99 1.52
N VAL A 774 -10.48 -26.15 2.50
CA VAL A 774 -11.24 -24.90 2.31
C VAL A 774 -10.34 -23.69 2.58
N ALA A 775 -10.34 -22.69 1.69
CA ALA A 775 -9.62 -21.44 1.89
C ALA A 775 -10.17 -20.70 3.12
N ALA A 776 -9.30 -20.42 4.09
CA ALA A 776 -9.70 -19.92 5.42
C ALA A 776 -8.90 -18.68 5.87
N GLY A 777 -7.70 -18.48 5.30
CA GLY A 777 -6.80 -17.38 5.61
C GLY A 777 -5.88 -17.03 4.46
N TYR A 778 -4.92 -16.16 4.75
CA TYR A 778 -3.89 -15.72 3.81
C TYR A 778 -2.57 -15.43 4.55
N VAL A 779 -1.45 -15.57 3.85
CA VAL A 779 -0.11 -15.26 4.36
C VAL A 779 0.09 -13.74 4.46
N THR A 780 0.55 -13.26 5.61
CA THR A 780 0.85 -11.84 5.88
C THR A 780 2.33 -11.54 5.65
N SER A 781 3.21 -12.32 6.29
CA SER A 781 4.66 -12.23 6.20
C SER A 781 5.27 -13.61 5.99
N ALA A 782 6.35 -13.71 5.21
CA ALA A 782 7.10 -14.94 5.05
C ALA A 782 8.61 -14.71 4.90
N ALA A 783 9.40 -15.72 5.30
CA ALA A 783 10.84 -15.81 5.05
C ALA A 783 11.33 -17.24 5.31
N TYR A 784 12.52 -17.60 4.81
CA TYR A 784 13.22 -18.78 5.32
C TYR A 784 13.84 -18.46 6.69
N GLY A 785 13.52 -19.22 7.74
CA GLY A 785 14.12 -19.09 9.07
C GLY A 785 15.46 -19.82 9.13
N TYR A 786 16.58 -19.10 9.13
CA TYR A 786 17.91 -19.72 9.03
C TYR A 786 18.32 -20.52 10.28
N SER A 787 17.89 -20.10 11.48
CA SER A 787 18.17 -20.79 12.75
C SER A 787 17.32 -22.06 12.90
N ILE A 788 16.09 -22.02 12.38
CA ILE A 788 15.08 -23.08 12.51
C ILE A 788 14.95 -23.98 11.26
N ARG A 789 15.67 -23.63 10.18
CA ARG A 789 15.96 -24.43 8.97
C ARG A 789 14.75 -24.86 8.15
N LYS A 790 13.80 -23.94 7.97
CA LYS A 790 12.60 -24.13 7.14
C LYS A 790 11.92 -22.79 6.81
N PRO A 791 11.04 -22.72 5.80
CA PRO A 791 10.18 -21.56 5.57
C PRO A 791 9.22 -21.31 6.74
N ILE A 792 9.11 -20.04 7.11
CA ILE A 792 8.16 -19.48 8.07
C ILE A 792 7.14 -18.67 7.27
N ALA A 793 5.87 -18.82 7.60
CA ALA A 793 4.81 -17.91 7.18
C ALA A 793 4.00 -17.48 8.42
N TYR A 794 3.43 -16.29 8.39
CA TYR A 794 2.37 -15.88 9.32
C TYR A 794 1.06 -15.75 8.55
N ALA A 795 -0.07 -16.14 9.15
CA ALA A 795 -1.35 -16.14 8.47
C ALA A 795 -2.53 -15.85 9.41
N TRP A 796 -3.53 -15.13 8.89
CA TRP A 796 -4.80 -14.89 9.58
C TRP A 796 -5.75 -16.09 9.40
N LEU A 797 -5.84 -16.96 10.41
CA LEU A 797 -6.61 -18.21 10.38
C LEU A 797 -7.83 -18.16 11.32
N PRO A 798 -8.86 -18.99 11.12
CA PRO A 798 -9.97 -19.13 12.06
C PRO A 798 -9.48 -19.50 13.46
N ALA A 799 -10.06 -18.90 14.51
CA ALA A 799 -9.58 -19.08 15.89
C ALA A 799 -9.69 -20.51 16.44
N ALA A 800 -10.51 -21.36 15.81
CA ALA A 800 -10.60 -22.79 16.12
C ALA A 800 -9.33 -23.58 15.71
N VAL A 801 -8.55 -23.07 14.75
CA VAL A 801 -7.29 -23.70 14.32
C VAL A 801 -6.23 -23.47 15.40
N SER A 802 -5.63 -24.56 15.87
CA SER A 802 -4.77 -24.67 17.05
C SER A 802 -3.31 -24.96 16.67
N GLU A 803 -2.41 -24.83 17.65
CA GLU A 803 -1.02 -25.26 17.48
C GLU A 803 -0.96 -26.79 17.28
N GLY A 804 -0.19 -27.22 16.28
CA GLY A 804 -0.12 -28.61 15.83
C GLY A 804 -1.10 -28.99 14.71
N ASP A 805 -2.07 -28.13 14.35
CA ASP A 805 -2.94 -28.38 13.20
C ASP A 805 -2.19 -28.23 11.88
N ALA A 806 -2.55 -29.07 10.90
CA ALA A 806 -2.03 -29.04 9.54
C ALA A 806 -2.87 -28.12 8.64
N VAL A 807 -2.19 -27.32 7.82
CA VAL A 807 -2.78 -26.42 6.81
C VAL A 807 -2.02 -26.53 5.48
N GLU A 808 -2.60 -26.02 4.41
CA GLU A 808 -1.95 -25.98 3.10
C GLU A 808 -1.90 -24.54 2.56
N ILE A 809 -0.74 -24.08 2.08
CA ILE A 809 -0.57 -22.76 1.44
C ILE A 809 -0.57 -22.95 -0.08
N GLU A 810 -1.19 -22.06 -0.87
CA GLU A 810 -1.12 -22.12 -2.33
C GLU A 810 0.00 -21.24 -2.92
N TYR A 811 1.00 -21.87 -3.53
CA TYR A 811 2.08 -21.17 -4.23
C TYR A 811 2.02 -21.52 -5.72
N PHE A 812 1.72 -20.54 -6.58
CA PHE A 812 1.57 -20.74 -8.04
C PHE A 812 0.64 -21.90 -8.44
N GLY A 813 -0.43 -22.13 -7.65
CA GLY A 813 -1.38 -23.24 -7.83
C GLY A 813 -0.96 -24.59 -7.21
N ARG A 814 0.23 -24.68 -6.60
CA ARG A 814 0.69 -25.86 -5.85
C ARG A 814 0.29 -25.73 -4.38
N ARG A 815 -0.33 -26.77 -3.81
CA ARG A 815 -0.52 -26.91 -2.35
C ARG A 815 0.83 -27.23 -1.68
N VAL A 816 1.14 -26.49 -0.63
CA VAL A 816 2.35 -26.64 0.20
C VAL A 816 1.92 -26.94 1.63
N ALA A 817 2.26 -28.11 2.17
CA ALA A 817 1.90 -28.49 3.54
C ALA A 817 2.69 -27.66 4.57
N ALA A 818 1.99 -27.19 5.61
CA ALA A 818 2.57 -26.46 6.72
C ALA A 818 1.86 -26.77 8.05
N THR A 819 2.63 -26.80 9.14
CA THR A 819 2.12 -27.01 10.50
C THR A 819 2.01 -25.68 11.26
N VAL A 820 0.85 -25.43 11.88
CA VAL A 820 0.65 -24.31 12.81
C VAL A 820 1.54 -24.49 14.03
N SER A 821 2.42 -23.53 14.28
CA SER A 821 3.52 -23.67 15.24
C SER A 821 3.40 -22.69 16.40
N ALA A 822 3.81 -23.14 17.59
CA ALA A 822 3.96 -22.29 18.76
C ALA A 822 5.03 -21.21 18.53
N GLU A 823 4.83 -20.03 19.10
CA GLU A 823 5.70 -18.86 18.88
C GLU A 823 6.26 -18.28 20.20
N PRO A 824 7.47 -17.67 20.18
CA PRO A 824 8.38 -17.54 19.05
C PRO A 824 9.14 -18.85 18.74
N LEU A 825 9.47 -19.06 17.47
CA LEU A 825 10.19 -20.25 16.99
C LEU A 825 11.64 -20.33 17.52
N PHE A 826 12.26 -19.18 17.82
CA PHE A 826 13.61 -19.10 18.38
C PHE A 826 13.63 -18.39 19.73
N ASP A 827 14.28 -19.01 20.72
CA ASP A 827 14.44 -18.50 22.09
C ASP A 827 13.14 -17.95 22.73
N PRO A 828 12.16 -18.83 23.05
CA PRO A 828 10.94 -18.44 23.77
C PRO A 828 11.19 -18.05 25.23
N GLY A 829 12.31 -18.46 25.83
CA GLY A 829 12.73 -18.01 27.17
C GLY A 829 13.22 -16.56 27.22
N MET A 830 13.50 -15.95 26.06
CA MET A 830 14.21 -14.67 25.92
C MET A 830 15.64 -14.71 26.51
N GLU A 831 16.26 -15.87 26.62
CA GLU A 831 17.59 -16.08 27.23
C GLU A 831 18.69 -15.31 26.50
N ARG A 832 18.53 -15.03 25.19
CA ARG A 832 19.47 -14.20 24.42
C ARG A 832 19.30 -12.69 24.68
N LEU A 833 18.13 -12.27 25.14
CA LEU A 833 17.76 -10.86 25.33
C LEU A 833 17.92 -10.39 26.79
N ARG A 834 17.75 -11.31 27.75
CA ARG A 834 17.81 -11.06 29.20
C ARG A 834 19.21 -11.33 29.75
N GLY A 835 19.57 -10.68 30.86
CA GLY A 835 20.91 -10.75 31.47
C GLY A 835 21.89 -9.77 30.85
#